data_AF-G4MS60-F1
#
_entry.id   AF-G4MS60-F1
#
_cell.length_a   1.000
_cell.length_b   1.000
_cell.length_c   1.000
_cell.angle_alpha   90.00
_cell.angle_beta   90.00
_cell.angle_gamma   90.00
#
_symmetry.space_group_name_H-M   'P 1'
#
loop_
_entity.id
_entity.type
_entity.pdbx_description
1 polymer ?
#
loop_
_entity_poly.entity_id
_entity_poly.type
_entity_poly.pdbx_seq_one_letter_code
_entity_poly.pdbx_strand_id
1 'polypeptide(L)'
;MTTHTRGRQHGTEGTTQWQLPNDFYTVGWIYPSFHEYVAAQTFVGDRNEGSEYVPENYNRAEPLLYSPYGTGNVPQSFQLCSPLSESTNTLSPRDKFEIPGAQTSYLENPLAESSLLGSHRDDSTSAHFMLRRPGDALAFQTSISTVPMLSPQNSKTNLLCSPPAIILLFFVIGVGSAVGHHLCYRSLNGREVSSEQEQQWAIRIGTGLAFSAKVALVSSIVLAYTQRLWVTVRKRSWTLQNLDDAFSLPTSPLSFFSVPLLRKGKVLYLLAICIWTIPFVALVTPATLSVRAGVLSTTEPASVPIPLWLNETTNDTSYWAHWGGAGYQAGPSVSLSHLVFTAATSMSIIPSTAPFLNASFTLEFPGPSLRCTNVSTVIAANATMGRLWNRTMYENTHHTIIYKANTTEREGLYNHIFISVGGFDRGSHYSCSLYNATYKVRFTFRDGVQSTIFDRPTIPPSAAPLQIKGFYWTDFAPSELAYMSMFQAVTRRLLVARLSIGSTGILNGDDTSGILLTSVAACDEFPSISSDALLVNQTEPWMCPSGSVARAVEDLWHNVTLSTLSSRVFGRKRTSVQAEVEMTRNFYSYEAVLLWQAYSVAIVAALVCVVVGMHSYVANGYSASNSFSTILLATRNPDLDCLLSGKDAARARLRYGVVAKSADGEGLDHAAFGLVQTVEPSGRGDIKS
;
A
#
# COMPACT_ATOMS: atom_id res chain seq x y z
N MET A 1 -24.34 -69.28 41.93
CA MET A 1 -24.12 -69.83 43.28
C MET A 1 -22.62 -69.74 43.56
N THR A 2 -22.25 -69.41 44.80
CA THR A 2 -20.90 -69.50 45.42
C THR A 2 -19.80 -68.53 44.97
N THR A 3 -19.76 -67.44 45.72
CA THR A 3 -18.61 -66.73 46.33
C THR A 3 -17.40 -67.58 46.73
N HIS A 4 -16.21 -66.96 46.72
CA HIS A 4 -15.22 -67.13 47.79
C HIS A 4 -14.37 -65.87 48.01
N THR A 5 -13.89 -65.76 49.24
CA THR A 5 -13.57 -64.60 50.09
C THR A 5 -12.07 -64.45 50.39
N ARG A 6 -11.62 -63.21 50.69
CA ARG A 6 -10.59 -62.76 51.67
C ARG A 6 -9.97 -61.45 51.17
N GLY A 7 -9.58 -60.46 51.97
CA GLY A 7 -9.39 -60.33 53.40
C GLY A 7 -8.95 -58.88 53.72
N ARG A 8 -8.99 -58.55 55.00
CA ARG A 8 -8.96 -57.22 55.64
C ARG A 8 -7.56 -56.56 55.71
N GLN A 9 -7.60 -55.22 55.83
CA GLN A 9 -6.88 -54.33 56.77
C GLN A 9 -5.68 -53.45 56.34
N HIS A 10 -5.87 -52.15 56.66
CA HIS A 10 -4.97 -51.10 57.18
C HIS A 10 -3.96 -50.37 56.27
N GLY A 11 -4.01 -49.03 56.34
CA GLY A 11 -2.91 -48.13 55.99
C GLY A 11 -3.37 -46.70 55.66
N THR A 12 -3.38 -45.82 56.67
CA THR A 12 -3.58 -44.36 56.57
C THR A 12 -2.30 -43.63 56.12
N GLU A 13 -2.52 -42.54 55.38
CA GLU A 13 -1.70 -41.31 55.23
C GLU A 13 -0.26 -41.38 54.65
N GLY A 14 -0.01 -40.51 53.66
CA GLY A 14 1.33 -40.23 53.13
C GLY A 14 1.34 -39.51 51.78
N THR A 15 1.33 -38.18 51.82
CA THR A 15 1.61 -37.22 50.74
C THR A 15 2.97 -37.39 50.06
N THR A 16 3.05 -37.18 48.74
CA THR A 16 4.12 -36.47 47.98
C THR A 16 3.77 -36.53 46.47
N GLN A 17 3.50 -35.39 45.81
CA GLN A 17 4.45 -34.50 45.12
C GLN A 17 4.58 -34.85 43.63
N TRP A 18 4.02 -34.00 42.77
CA TRP A 18 4.38 -33.90 41.35
C TRP A 18 5.05 -32.54 41.12
N GLN A 19 6.34 -32.56 40.79
CA GLN A 19 7.12 -31.42 40.34
C GLN A 19 6.92 -31.18 38.84
N LEU A 20 6.72 -29.91 38.48
CA LEU A 20 6.88 -29.35 37.14
C LEU A 20 8.27 -28.70 37.04
N PRO A 21 8.98 -28.80 35.89
CA PRO A 21 10.05 -27.88 35.55
C PRO A 21 9.64 -26.86 34.48
N ASN A 22 10.29 -25.70 34.58
CA ASN A 22 10.11 -24.44 33.85
C ASN A 22 10.30 -24.54 32.33
N ASP A 23 9.61 -23.68 31.57
CA ASP A 23 10.26 -22.61 30.80
C ASP A 23 9.24 -21.59 30.23
N PHE A 24 9.64 -20.32 30.29
CA PHE A 24 8.92 -19.10 29.89
C PHE A 24 8.73 -18.98 28.37
N TYR A 25 7.63 -18.37 27.91
CA TYR A 25 7.63 -17.21 26.99
C TYR A 25 6.28 -16.46 27.02
N THR A 26 6.38 -15.16 27.30
CA THR A 26 5.33 -14.13 27.28
C THR A 26 5.17 -13.56 25.88
N VAL A 27 3.94 -13.42 25.37
CA VAL A 27 3.61 -12.53 24.24
C VAL A 27 2.74 -11.40 24.78
N GLY A 28 3.36 -10.23 24.93
CA GLY A 28 2.73 -9.01 25.41
C GLY A 28 2.02 -8.27 24.26
N TRP A 29 0.79 -7.84 24.53
CA TRP A 29 0.11 -6.80 23.77
C TRP A 29 0.49 -5.45 24.39
N ILE A 30 1.04 -4.55 23.57
CA ILE A 30 1.35 -3.17 23.96
C ILE A 30 0.18 -2.30 23.49
N TYR A 31 -0.56 -1.72 24.44
CA TYR A 31 -1.26 -0.46 24.26
C TYR A 31 -0.79 0.51 25.35
N PRO A 32 -0.59 1.81 25.03
CA PRO A 32 0.06 2.75 25.93
C PRO A 32 -0.87 3.16 27.07
N SER A 33 -0.32 3.11 28.27
CA SER A 33 -0.92 3.55 29.52
C SER A 33 -0.86 5.07 29.68
N PHE A 34 -1.98 5.67 30.08
CA PHE A 34 -2.00 6.86 30.91
C PHE A 34 -2.40 6.43 32.33
N HIS A 35 -1.60 6.84 33.31
CA HIS A 35 -1.79 6.63 34.74
C HIS A 35 -2.92 7.53 35.27
N GLU A 36 -3.79 7.01 36.15
CA GLU A 36 -4.02 7.62 37.47
C GLU A 36 -4.78 6.69 38.44
N TYR A 37 -4.48 6.91 39.72
CA TYR A 37 -4.82 6.14 40.91
C TYR A 37 -6.33 6.02 41.20
N VAL A 38 -6.75 5.00 41.95
CA VAL A 38 -7.42 5.11 43.27
C VAL A 38 -7.79 3.72 43.83
N ALA A 39 -7.75 3.66 45.16
CA ALA A 39 -7.65 2.51 46.04
C ALA A 39 -8.84 1.52 46.09
N ALA A 40 -8.50 0.30 46.50
CA ALA A 40 -9.43 -0.76 46.89
C ALA A 40 -10.07 -0.48 48.26
N GLN A 41 -11.38 -0.77 48.37
CA GLN A 41 -12.03 -1.09 49.65
C GLN A 41 -12.97 -2.26 49.46
N THR A 42 -12.64 -3.36 50.14
CA THR A 42 -13.46 -4.56 50.35
C THR A 42 -14.48 -4.32 51.45
N PHE A 43 -15.71 -4.80 51.28
CA PHE A 43 -16.60 -5.10 52.40
C PHE A 43 -17.23 -6.50 52.27
N VAL A 44 -17.28 -7.14 53.44
CA VAL A 44 -17.63 -8.52 53.77
C VAL A 44 -19.14 -8.73 53.69
N GLY A 45 -19.56 -9.90 53.22
CA GLY A 45 -20.96 -10.33 53.17
C GLY A 45 -21.40 -11.06 54.43
N ASP A 46 -22.72 -11.06 54.67
CA ASP A 46 -23.39 -11.94 55.61
C ASP A 46 -24.46 -12.78 54.89
N ARG A 47 -24.43 -14.08 55.19
CA ARG A 47 -25.41 -15.10 54.77
C ARG A 47 -26.58 -15.10 55.74
N ASN A 48 -27.77 -15.47 55.24
CA ASN A 48 -28.70 -16.32 55.99
C ASN A 48 -29.59 -17.16 55.05
N GLU A 49 -29.97 -18.32 55.57
CA GLU A 49 -30.38 -19.57 54.92
C GLU A 49 -31.88 -19.67 54.53
N GLY A 50 -32.23 -20.60 53.62
CA GLY A 50 -33.60 -21.15 53.54
C GLY A 50 -34.08 -21.75 52.21
N SER A 51 -33.91 -23.07 52.04
CA SER A 51 -34.73 -24.08 51.30
C SER A 51 -34.88 -24.07 49.75
N GLU A 52 -34.72 -25.29 49.21
CA GLU A 52 -34.85 -25.78 47.82
C GLU A 52 -36.23 -25.63 47.15
N TYR A 53 -36.28 -25.26 45.85
CA TYR A 53 -36.88 -26.06 44.76
C TYR A 53 -36.64 -25.42 43.36
N VAL A 54 -36.11 -26.23 42.41
CA VAL A 54 -36.17 -26.19 40.92
C VAL A 54 -35.64 -24.95 40.13
N PRO A 55 -34.77 -25.12 39.11
CA PRO A 55 -34.30 -24.00 38.27
C PRO A 55 -35.25 -23.74 37.08
N GLU A 56 -35.99 -22.63 37.14
CA GLU A 56 -36.50 -21.93 35.95
C GLU A 56 -35.49 -20.86 35.51
N ASN A 57 -34.94 -21.01 34.31
CA ASN A 57 -34.23 -19.96 33.62
C ASN A 57 -35.23 -19.07 32.87
N TYR A 58 -35.58 -17.94 33.47
CA TYR A 58 -36.08 -16.76 32.78
C TYR A 58 -35.21 -15.58 33.21
N ASN A 59 -34.59 -14.87 32.26
CA ASN A 59 -34.30 -13.46 32.44
C ASN A 59 -34.21 -12.72 31.10
N ARG A 60 -35.25 -11.91 30.89
CA ARG A 60 -35.30 -10.71 30.07
C ARG A 60 -35.58 -9.58 31.05
N ALA A 61 -34.73 -8.56 31.10
CA ALA A 61 -35.11 -7.23 31.56
C ALA A 61 -34.05 -6.19 31.13
N GLU A 62 -34.54 -5.15 30.47
CA GLU A 62 -33.90 -3.84 30.29
C GLU A 62 -33.82 -3.08 31.63
N PRO A 63 -33.20 -1.89 31.64
CA PRO A 63 -33.89 -0.78 32.28
C PRO A 63 -33.91 0.52 31.47
N LEU A 64 -35.08 1.15 31.54
CA LEU A 64 -35.46 2.52 31.22
C LEU A 64 -34.72 3.55 32.09
N LEU A 65 -34.54 4.77 31.57
CA LEU A 65 -34.54 5.98 32.41
C LEU A 65 -35.07 7.23 31.69
N TYR A 66 -35.71 8.05 32.51
CA TYR A 66 -36.79 9.02 32.29
C TYR A 66 -36.33 10.42 31.81
N SER A 67 -37.27 11.14 31.19
CA SER A 67 -37.26 12.58 30.89
C SER A 67 -37.92 13.39 32.02
N PRO A 68 -37.70 14.73 32.11
CA PRO A 68 -38.72 15.64 32.60
C PRO A 68 -39.16 16.69 31.55
N TYR A 69 -40.48 16.94 31.51
CA TYR A 69 -41.18 18.12 30.96
C TYR A 69 -40.81 19.40 31.76
N GLY A 70 -40.87 20.65 31.26
CA GLY A 70 -41.32 21.18 29.98
C GLY A 70 -41.36 22.73 29.96
N THR A 71 -41.99 23.24 28.89
CA THR A 71 -42.53 24.60 28.65
C THR A 71 -41.59 25.72 28.15
N GLY A 72 -41.93 26.29 26.98
CA GLY A 72 -41.70 27.71 26.67
C GLY A 72 -40.98 28.08 25.36
N ASN A 73 -41.77 28.33 24.31
CA ASN A 73 -41.56 29.29 23.21
C ASN A 73 -40.49 29.05 22.10
N VAL A 74 -41.03 28.82 20.89
CA VAL A 74 -40.53 29.06 19.51
C VAL A 74 -40.36 30.61 19.34
N PRO A 75 -39.44 31.19 18.50
CA PRO A 75 -39.38 30.89 17.06
C PRO A 75 -38.06 31.05 16.26
N GLN A 76 -38.13 30.48 15.03
CA GLN A 76 -37.50 30.90 13.76
C GLN A 76 -35.97 30.81 13.65
N SER A 77 -35.32 30.38 12.56
CA SER A 77 -35.68 30.25 11.15
C SER A 77 -34.46 29.70 10.38
N PHE A 78 -34.70 28.89 9.33
CA PHE A 78 -33.99 28.83 8.02
C PHE A 78 -32.47 28.55 7.99
N GLN A 79 -31.83 28.03 6.94
CA GLN A 79 -32.10 27.13 5.80
C GLN A 79 -30.71 26.91 5.18
N LEU A 80 -30.52 25.76 4.52
CA LEU A 80 -29.34 25.33 3.75
C LEU A 80 -28.64 26.43 2.91
N CYS A 81 -27.31 26.32 2.72
CA CYS A 81 -26.72 25.87 1.44
C CYS A 81 -25.17 25.97 1.41
N SER A 82 -24.60 25.08 0.59
CA SER A 82 -23.20 24.87 0.21
C SER A 82 -22.50 26.09 -0.44
N PRO A 83 -21.23 25.94 -0.87
CA PRO A 83 -20.93 26.36 -2.24
C PRO A 83 -20.02 25.43 -3.06
N LEU A 84 -20.19 25.57 -4.37
CA LEU A 84 -19.52 24.97 -5.53
C LEU A 84 -18.27 25.78 -5.97
N SER A 85 -17.29 25.06 -6.52
CA SER A 85 -16.62 25.25 -7.82
C SER A 85 -16.33 26.65 -8.42
N GLU A 86 -15.05 26.87 -8.78
CA GLU A 86 -14.51 27.09 -10.15
C GLU A 86 -13.62 28.33 -10.43
N SER A 87 -12.44 28.02 -10.99
CA SER A 87 -11.77 28.67 -12.14
C SER A 87 -10.79 29.88 -11.99
N THR A 88 -9.57 29.60 -12.49
CA THR A 88 -8.73 30.39 -13.43
C THR A 88 -7.79 31.54 -13.00
N ASN A 89 -6.48 31.22 -13.15
CA ASN A 89 -5.45 31.88 -13.97
C ASN A 89 -4.78 33.24 -13.60
N THR A 90 -3.46 33.11 -13.42
CA THR A 90 -2.34 33.83 -14.08
C THR A 90 -1.67 35.11 -13.50
N LEU A 91 -0.33 35.02 -13.47
CA LEU A 91 0.73 36.02 -13.71
C LEU A 91 1.31 36.91 -12.57
N SER A 92 2.60 36.65 -12.28
CA SER A 92 3.65 37.52 -11.70
C SER A 92 4.01 38.68 -12.69
N PRO A 93 4.81 39.76 -12.40
CA PRO A 93 5.94 39.84 -11.44
C PRO A 93 6.38 41.23 -10.82
N ARG A 94 7.33 41.11 -9.87
CA ARG A 94 8.50 41.97 -9.55
C ARG A 94 8.41 43.33 -8.82
N ASP A 95 9.51 43.53 -8.06
CA ASP A 95 10.11 44.75 -7.48
C ASP A 95 9.51 45.25 -6.13
N LYS A 96 10.25 45.74 -5.12
CA LYS A 96 11.66 45.80 -4.67
C LYS A 96 11.65 46.74 -3.42
N PHE A 97 12.57 46.56 -2.46
CA PHE A 97 13.08 47.61 -1.52
C PHE A 97 12.09 48.13 -0.43
N GLU A 98 12.43 48.45 0.83
CA GLU A 98 13.70 48.66 1.55
C GLU A 98 13.49 48.62 3.10
N ILE A 99 14.60 48.58 3.83
CA ILE A 99 14.80 48.49 5.30
C ILE A 99 14.86 49.89 5.95
N PRO A 100 14.68 50.03 7.28
CA PRO A 100 15.77 50.53 8.16
C PRO A 100 15.89 49.69 9.46
N GLY A 101 17.02 49.29 10.07
CA GLY A 101 18.32 49.94 10.34
C GLY A 101 18.18 50.90 11.53
N ALA A 102 18.91 50.92 12.66
CA ALA A 102 20.00 50.18 13.33
C ALA A 102 19.98 50.67 14.82
N GLN A 103 20.61 50.05 15.84
CA GLN A 103 21.96 50.38 16.35
C GLN A 103 22.26 49.58 17.65
N THR A 104 23.35 48.76 17.69
CA THR A 104 24.65 48.87 18.45
C THR A 104 24.57 48.58 19.96
N SER A 105 25.53 47.96 20.68
CA SER A 105 26.90 47.40 20.52
C SER A 105 27.23 46.69 21.88
N TYR A 106 28.09 45.67 22.01
CA TYR A 106 29.55 45.77 22.23
C TYR A 106 30.22 44.36 22.28
N LEU A 107 31.51 44.36 21.88
CA LEU A 107 32.65 43.44 22.07
C LEU A 107 32.60 42.50 23.31
N GLU A 108 33.27 41.34 23.43
CA GLU A 108 34.48 40.75 22.82
C GLU A 108 34.53 39.24 23.20
N ASN A 109 35.27 38.46 22.43
CA ASN A 109 35.65 37.05 22.67
C ASN A 109 37.13 37.06 23.22
N PRO A 110 37.84 35.96 23.60
CA PRO A 110 37.47 34.53 23.62
C PRO A 110 38.18 33.65 24.71
N LEU A 111 38.01 32.33 24.57
CA LEU A 111 38.92 31.20 24.91
C LEU A 111 38.93 30.56 26.33
N ALA A 112 38.61 29.26 26.30
CA ALA A 112 39.13 28.13 27.09
C ALA A 112 38.78 28.13 28.61
N GLU A 113 38.40 27.04 29.28
CA GLU A 113 38.79 25.65 29.22
C GLU A 113 37.69 24.75 29.80
N SER A 114 37.78 23.46 29.45
CA SER A 114 37.11 22.32 30.09
C SER A 114 37.41 22.19 31.59
N SER A 115 36.43 21.75 32.38
CA SER A 115 36.69 20.82 33.50
C SER A 115 35.50 19.91 33.79
N LEU A 116 35.82 18.62 33.78
CA LEU A 116 35.08 17.50 34.37
C LEU A 116 35.27 17.53 35.90
N LEU A 117 34.19 17.33 36.65
CA LEU A 117 34.18 16.69 37.98
C LEU A 117 33.86 15.20 37.75
N GLY A 118 34.46 14.18 38.35
CA GLY A 118 35.34 14.11 39.53
C GLY A 118 34.72 13.13 40.54
N SER A 119 35.41 12.01 40.84
CA SER A 119 35.39 11.34 42.16
C SER A 119 36.41 10.18 42.21
N HIS A 120 37.52 10.36 42.94
CA HIS A 120 37.75 9.70 44.24
C HIS A 120 39.12 10.09 44.85
N ARG A 121 39.05 10.37 46.16
CA ARG A 121 40.03 10.55 47.25
C ARG A 121 41.11 9.44 47.36
N ASP A 122 42.28 9.55 48.04
CA ASP A 122 42.77 10.38 49.18
C ASP A 122 44.34 10.41 49.21
N ASP A 123 44.87 11.42 49.93
CA ASP A 123 46.11 11.49 50.75
C ASP A 123 47.52 11.26 50.13
N SER A 124 48.59 12.01 50.48
CA SER A 124 48.88 12.96 51.56
C SER A 124 50.27 13.62 51.37
N THR A 125 50.40 14.89 51.84
CA THR A 125 51.62 15.60 52.37
C THR A 125 52.89 15.77 51.50
N SER A 126 53.69 16.85 51.52
CA SER A 126 53.70 18.18 52.16
C SER A 126 54.94 18.96 51.64
N ALA A 127 54.91 20.30 51.81
CA ALA A 127 56.05 21.23 51.96
C ALA A 127 56.66 21.97 50.73
N HIS A 128 56.08 23.15 50.45
CA HIS A 128 56.68 24.48 50.62
C HIS A 128 58.09 24.82 50.05
N PHE A 129 58.05 25.73 49.06
CA PHE A 129 58.59 27.11 49.07
C PHE A 129 59.86 27.46 48.25
N MET A 130 59.64 28.49 47.41
CA MET A 130 60.52 29.56 46.93
C MET A 130 61.40 29.39 45.67
N LEU A 131 61.03 30.21 44.70
CA LEU A 131 61.74 30.66 43.51
C LEU A 131 62.96 31.54 43.84
N ARG A 132 64.06 31.37 43.10
CA ARG A 132 64.82 32.51 42.55
C ARG A 132 65.58 32.14 41.27
N ARG A 133 65.45 33.03 40.28
CA ARG A 133 66.12 33.15 38.96
C ARG A 133 67.61 33.55 39.10
N PRO A 134 68.33 33.98 38.03
CA PRO A 134 68.65 33.39 36.72
C PRO A 134 70.17 33.40 36.41
N GLY A 135 70.61 32.62 35.42
CA GLY A 135 71.86 32.84 34.66
C GLY A 135 73.10 32.10 35.15
N ASP A 136 73.51 31.05 34.43
CA ASP A 136 74.89 30.83 33.97
C ASP A 136 74.96 29.60 33.05
N ALA A 137 75.85 29.68 32.06
CA ALA A 137 76.00 28.75 30.95
C ALA A 137 76.57 27.39 31.37
N LEU A 138 76.15 26.32 30.69
CA LEU A 138 76.93 25.09 30.58
C LEU A 138 76.66 24.42 29.23
N ALA A 139 77.70 24.39 28.41
CA ALA A 139 77.78 23.60 27.20
C ALA A 139 77.56 22.12 27.52
N PHE A 140 76.71 21.46 26.74
CA PHE A 140 76.73 20.00 26.65
C PHE A 140 76.87 19.58 25.19
N GLN A 141 78.10 19.20 24.87
CA GLN A 141 78.53 18.57 23.65
C GLN A 141 77.84 17.20 23.55
N THR A 142 77.03 16.97 22.52
CA THR A 142 76.60 15.62 22.15
C THR A 142 77.00 15.32 20.71
N SER A 143 77.74 14.23 20.63
CA SER A 143 78.38 13.64 19.47
C SER A 143 77.43 13.42 18.30
N ILE A 144 77.92 13.80 17.12
CA ILE A 144 77.40 13.44 15.80
C ILE A 144 77.27 11.91 15.72
N SER A 145 76.03 11.42 15.73
CA SER A 145 75.71 10.12 15.12
C SER A 145 75.33 10.39 13.67
N THR A 146 76.18 9.94 12.77
CA THR A 146 75.96 9.86 11.32
C THR A 146 74.62 9.19 11.02
N VAL A 147 73.65 9.98 10.58
CA VAL A 147 72.44 9.46 9.92
C VAL A 147 72.87 8.97 8.53
N PRO A 148 72.55 7.73 8.12
CA PRO A 148 72.93 7.23 6.81
C PRO A 148 72.30 8.07 5.71
N MET A 149 73.13 8.54 4.77
CA MET A 149 72.69 9.00 3.47
C MET A 149 71.79 7.94 2.83
N LEU A 150 70.56 8.30 2.47
CA LEU A 150 69.80 7.51 1.50
C LEU A 150 70.55 7.58 0.16
N SER A 151 71.28 6.52 -0.17
CA SER A 151 71.76 6.27 -1.53
C SER A 151 70.58 5.95 -2.46
N PRO A 152 70.73 6.17 -3.79
CA PRO A 152 69.62 6.06 -4.73
C PRO A 152 69.27 4.57 -4.95
N GLN A 153 68.16 4.11 -4.37
CA GLN A 153 67.63 2.79 -4.71
C GLN A 153 66.87 2.86 -6.04
N ASN A 154 67.56 2.41 -7.09
CA ASN A 154 66.93 1.66 -8.17
C ASN A 154 66.07 0.55 -7.55
N SER A 155 64.76 0.75 -7.49
CA SER A 155 63.82 -0.32 -7.23
C SER A 155 62.83 -0.38 -8.39
N LYS A 156 62.81 -1.52 -9.08
CA LYS A 156 61.64 -1.97 -9.84
C LYS A 156 60.52 -2.22 -8.83
N THR A 157 59.93 -1.17 -8.28
CA THR A 157 58.78 -1.24 -7.40
C THR A 157 57.53 -1.23 -8.28
N ASN A 158 56.92 -2.42 -8.38
CA ASN A 158 55.56 -2.73 -8.83
C ASN A 158 54.88 -1.68 -9.73
N LEU A 159 54.66 -2.03 -11.01
CA LEU A 159 53.90 -1.27 -12.01
C LEU A 159 52.58 -0.66 -11.48
N LEU A 160 52.00 -1.29 -10.44
CA LEU A 160 50.77 -0.91 -9.74
C LEU A 160 50.88 0.35 -8.85
N CYS A 161 52.08 0.75 -8.40
CA CYS A 161 52.29 1.95 -7.57
C CYS A 161 52.58 3.23 -8.37
N SER A 162 52.51 3.17 -9.70
CA SER A 162 52.66 4.36 -10.52
C SER A 162 51.39 5.24 -10.43
N PRO A 163 51.50 6.59 -10.36
CA PRO A 163 50.35 7.49 -10.38
C PRO A 163 49.30 7.20 -11.47
N PRO A 164 49.65 6.90 -12.73
CA PRO A 164 48.65 6.54 -13.74
C PRO A 164 47.92 5.24 -13.41
N ALA A 165 48.58 4.25 -12.80
CA ALA A 165 47.92 3.01 -12.37
C ALA A 165 46.89 3.28 -11.26
N ILE A 166 47.20 4.15 -10.29
CA ILE A 166 46.29 4.55 -9.21
C ILE A 166 45.08 5.34 -9.75
N ILE A 167 45.31 6.27 -10.69
CA ILE A 167 44.23 7.04 -11.36
C ILE A 167 43.27 6.09 -12.08
N LEU A 168 43.82 5.14 -12.85
CA LEU A 168 43.04 4.14 -13.57
C LEU A 168 42.31 3.19 -12.63
N LEU A 169 42.94 2.77 -11.53
CA LEU A 169 42.32 1.92 -10.51
C LEU A 169 41.07 2.58 -9.93
N PHE A 170 41.16 3.82 -9.46
CA PHE A 170 40.01 4.55 -8.93
C PHE A 170 38.94 4.79 -9.99
N PHE A 171 39.32 5.04 -11.25
CA PHE A 171 38.37 5.17 -12.35
C PHE A 171 37.60 3.85 -12.58
N VAL A 172 38.31 2.72 -12.65
CA VAL A 172 37.71 1.38 -12.84
C VAL A 172 36.81 1.01 -11.67
N ILE A 173 37.21 1.30 -10.42
CA ILE A 173 36.35 1.10 -9.25
C ILE A 173 35.07 1.94 -9.38
N GLY A 174 35.17 3.20 -9.80
CA GLY A 174 34.02 4.07 -10.01
C GLY A 174 33.03 3.54 -11.04
N VAL A 175 33.53 3.07 -12.19
CA VAL A 175 32.72 2.42 -13.23
C VAL A 175 32.13 1.10 -12.74
N GLY A 176 32.91 0.30 -12.02
CA GLY A 176 32.47 -0.97 -11.43
C GLY A 176 31.32 -0.78 -10.43
N SER A 177 31.41 0.22 -9.54
CA SER A 177 30.33 0.55 -8.61
C SER A 177 29.06 1.03 -9.33
N ALA A 178 29.18 1.79 -10.42
CA ALA A 178 28.04 2.19 -11.23
C ALA A 178 27.33 0.99 -11.91
N VAL A 179 28.11 0.06 -12.48
CA VAL A 179 27.59 -1.18 -13.06
C VAL A 179 26.95 -2.06 -11.97
N GLY A 180 27.59 -2.19 -10.81
CA GLY A 180 27.05 -2.92 -9.67
C GLY A 180 25.72 -2.34 -9.19
N HIS A 181 25.60 -1.01 -9.16
CA HIS A 181 24.34 -0.33 -8.83
C HIS A 181 23.23 -0.68 -9.83
N HIS A 182 23.53 -0.62 -11.13
CA HIS A 182 22.60 -1.01 -12.18
C HIS A 182 22.15 -2.48 -12.05
N LEU A 183 23.09 -3.41 -11.82
CA LEU A 183 22.79 -4.83 -11.69
C LEU A 183 21.94 -5.13 -10.44
N CYS A 184 22.22 -4.47 -9.33
CA CYS A 184 21.45 -4.61 -8.08
C CYS A 184 20.01 -4.10 -8.27
N TYR A 185 19.81 -2.93 -8.88
CA TYR A 185 18.46 -2.41 -9.10
C TYR A 185 17.71 -3.18 -10.18
N ARG A 186 18.42 -3.69 -11.20
CA ARG A 186 17.84 -4.56 -12.21
C ARG A 186 17.35 -5.89 -11.62
N SER A 187 18.05 -6.48 -10.65
CA SER A 187 17.60 -7.72 -10.00
C SER A 187 16.39 -7.53 -9.09
N LEU A 188 16.17 -6.30 -8.60
CA LEU A 188 15.01 -5.95 -7.78
C LEU A 188 13.78 -5.56 -8.62
N ASN A 189 13.96 -5.09 -9.85
CA ASN A 189 12.87 -4.59 -10.69
C ASN A 189 11.76 -5.62 -10.90
N GLY A 190 10.51 -5.24 -10.60
CA GLY A 190 9.33 -6.10 -10.72
C GLY A 190 9.16 -7.12 -9.60
N ARG A 191 10.06 -7.17 -8.61
CA ARG A 191 9.93 -8.05 -7.44
C ARG A 191 8.97 -7.43 -6.41
N GLU A 192 8.19 -8.26 -5.75
CA GLU A 192 7.33 -7.85 -4.63
C GLU A 192 8.18 -7.40 -3.43
N VAL A 193 7.75 -6.32 -2.78
CA VAL A 193 8.31 -5.81 -1.53
C VAL A 193 7.69 -6.60 -0.38
N SER A 194 8.44 -7.60 0.11
CA SER A 194 7.94 -8.51 1.15
C SER A 194 7.86 -7.85 2.53
N SER A 195 8.78 -6.93 2.84
CA SER A 195 8.89 -6.28 4.14
C SER A 195 9.52 -4.89 4.00
N GLU A 196 9.21 -4.02 4.97
CA GLU A 196 9.84 -2.71 5.10
C GLU A 196 11.37 -2.83 5.23
N GLN A 197 11.84 -3.85 5.95
CA GLN A 197 13.27 -4.10 6.14
C GLN A 197 13.99 -4.39 4.82
N GLU A 198 13.42 -5.24 3.95
CA GLU A 198 14.00 -5.53 2.64
C GLU A 198 14.10 -4.25 1.79
N GLN A 199 13.08 -3.40 1.82
CA GLN A 199 13.06 -2.11 1.14
C GLN A 199 14.16 -1.17 1.62
N GLN A 200 14.33 -1.04 2.94
CA GLN A 200 15.37 -0.18 3.51
C GLN A 200 16.77 -0.67 3.11
N TRP A 201 17.02 -1.98 3.10
CA TRP A 201 18.31 -2.52 2.68
C TRP A 201 18.58 -2.33 1.19
N ALA A 202 17.57 -2.51 0.33
CA ALA A 202 17.71 -2.24 -1.10
C ALA A 202 18.16 -0.80 -1.38
N ILE A 203 17.54 0.18 -0.71
CA ILE A 203 17.88 1.61 -0.84
C ILE A 203 19.27 1.89 -0.25
N ARG A 204 19.61 1.31 0.91
CA ARG A 204 20.93 1.47 1.56
C ARG A 204 22.07 0.93 0.69
N ILE A 205 21.90 -0.24 0.09
CA ILE A 205 22.91 -0.83 -0.81
C ILE A 205 23.13 0.05 -2.03
N GLY A 206 22.06 0.52 -2.68
CA GLY A 206 22.17 1.44 -3.82
C GLY A 206 22.81 2.77 -3.44
N THR A 207 22.47 3.32 -2.27
CA THR A 207 23.12 4.52 -1.73
C THR A 207 24.62 4.28 -1.49
N GLY A 208 24.99 3.15 -0.90
CA GLY A 208 26.39 2.77 -0.68
C GLY A 208 27.18 2.67 -1.99
N LEU A 209 26.61 2.03 -3.02
CA LEU A 209 27.22 1.93 -4.36
C LEU A 209 27.35 3.30 -5.04
N ALA A 210 26.36 4.17 -4.88
CA ALA A 210 26.39 5.55 -5.39
C ALA A 210 27.51 6.39 -4.75
N PHE A 211 27.65 6.32 -3.42
CA PHE A 211 28.74 6.99 -2.70
C PHE A 211 30.11 6.42 -3.06
N SER A 212 30.23 5.09 -3.18
CA SER A 212 31.46 4.43 -3.64
C SER A 212 31.89 4.94 -5.03
N ALA A 213 30.96 4.97 -5.98
CA ALA A 213 31.23 5.47 -7.34
C ALA A 213 31.68 6.94 -7.32
N LYS A 214 30.99 7.79 -6.54
CA LYS A 214 31.35 9.20 -6.35
C LYS A 214 32.78 9.36 -5.83
N VAL A 215 33.10 8.72 -4.70
CA VAL A 215 34.41 8.88 -4.05
C VAL A 215 35.51 8.42 -5.00
N ALA A 216 35.35 7.26 -5.63
CA ALA A 216 36.34 6.73 -6.57
C ALA A 216 36.56 7.64 -7.80
N LEU A 217 35.49 8.13 -8.43
CA LEU A 217 35.61 9.03 -9.59
C LEU A 217 36.23 10.38 -9.20
N VAL A 218 35.83 10.97 -8.06
CA VAL A 218 36.43 12.23 -7.57
C VAL A 218 37.91 12.03 -7.25
N SER A 219 38.29 10.95 -6.57
CA SER A 219 39.70 10.64 -6.26
C SER A 219 40.54 10.52 -7.53
N SER A 220 40.03 9.86 -8.57
CA SER A 220 40.71 9.75 -9.87
C SER A 220 40.97 11.13 -10.50
N ILE A 221 39.98 12.03 -10.45
CA ILE A 221 40.08 13.39 -11.01
C ILE A 221 41.00 14.27 -10.17
N VAL A 222 40.98 14.19 -8.84
CA VAL A 222 41.87 14.96 -7.96
C VAL A 222 43.34 14.59 -8.21
N LEU A 223 43.63 13.31 -8.41
CA LEU A 223 44.98 12.84 -8.77
C LEU A 223 45.40 13.36 -10.16
N ALA A 224 44.49 13.31 -11.15
CA ALA A 224 44.73 13.88 -12.48
C ALA A 224 44.92 15.41 -12.46
N TYR A 225 44.13 16.11 -11.65
CA TYR A 225 44.24 17.55 -11.39
C TYR A 225 45.62 17.89 -10.85
N THR A 226 46.09 17.12 -9.87
CA THR A 226 47.43 17.29 -9.29
C THR A 226 48.50 17.17 -10.37
N GLN A 227 48.46 16.13 -11.22
CA GLN A 227 49.43 16.02 -12.33
C GLN A 227 49.38 17.24 -13.26
N ARG A 228 48.18 17.72 -13.58
CA ARG A 228 47.99 18.88 -14.45
C ARG A 228 48.47 20.19 -13.81
N LEU A 229 48.30 20.34 -12.51
CA LEU A 229 48.69 21.52 -11.74
C LEU A 229 50.19 21.73 -11.86
N TRP A 230 50.96 20.68 -11.59
CA TRP A 230 52.42 20.69 -11.65
C TRP A 230 52.96 20.97 -13.06
N VAL A 231 52.33 20.46 -14.13
CA VAL A 231 52.67 20.87 -15.52
C VAL A 231 52.46 22.37 -15.73
N THR A 232 51.40 22.92 -15.15
CA THR A 232 50.98 24.31 -15.40
C THR A 232 51.89 25.31 -14.68
N VAL A 233 52.29 25.03 -13.44
CA VAL A 233 53.22 25.87 -12.67
C VAL A 233 54.66 25.83 -13.18
N ARG A 234 55.05 24.75 -13.91
CA ARG A 234 56.34 24.66 -14.59
C ARG A 234 56.39 25.50 -15.88
N LYS A 235 55.29 25.49 -16.64
CA LYS A 235 55.22 26.17 -17.94
C LYS A 235 54.93 27.66 -17.85
N ARG A 236 54.30 28.13 -16.78
CA ARG A 236 53.86 29.53 -16.64
C ARG A 236 54.24 30.07 -15.27
N SER A 237 54.53 31.37 -15.20
CA SER A 237 54.68 32.09 -13.93
C SER A 237 53.33 32.57 -13.40
N TRP A 238 53.11 32.42 -12.09
CA TRP A 238 51.87 32.74 -11.40
C TRP A 238 52.13 33.66 -10.21
N THR A 239 51.19 34.53 -9.83
CA THR A 239 51.34 35.27 -8.57
C THR A 239 51.06 34.34 -7.39
N LEU A 240 51.63 34.62 -6.21
CA LEU A 240 51.42 33.80 -5.01
C LEU A 240 49.94 33.56 -4.70
N GLN A 241 49.10 34.61 -4.78
CA GLN A 241 47.64 34.47 -4.58
C GLN A 241 46.99 33.51 -5.59
N ASN A 242 47.34 33.60 -6.88
CA ASN A 242 46.73 32.73 -7.89
C ASN A 242 47.24 31.28 -7.79
N LEU A 243 48.42 31.08 -7.20
CA LEU A 243 48.96 29.76 -6.91
C LEU A 243 48.20 29.14 -5.74
N ASP A 244 47.98 29.90 -4.67
CA ASP A 244 47.13 29.49 -3.54
C ASP A 244 45.70 29.15 -3.98
N ASP A 245 45.09 30.01 -4.81
CA ASP A 245 43.78 29.75 -5.42
C ASP A 245 43.79 28.43 -6.24
N ALA A 246 44.89 28.13 -6.95
CA ALA A 246 45.02 26.92 -7.76
C ALA A 246 45.22 25.64 -6.92
N PHE A 247 45.91 25.71 -5.78
CA PHE A 247 46.04 24.58 -4.85
C PHE A 247 44.75 24.34 -4.05
N SER A 248 43.96 25.39 -3.82
CA SER A 248 42.71 25.32 -3.06
C SER A 248 41.48 24.98 -3.91
N LEU A 249 41.51 25.14 -5.23
CA LEU A 249 40.40 24.81 -6.16
C LEU A 249 39.68 23.45 -5.93
N PRO A 250 40.38 22.33 -5.65
CA PRO A 250 39.72 21.04 -5.39
C PRO A 250 38.97 20.96 -4.05
N THR A 251 39.31 21.82 -3.08
CA THR A 251 38.83 21.73 -1.69
C THR A 251 37.97 22.92 -1.27
N SER A 252 38.14 24.09 -1.89
CA SER A 252 37.35 25.30 -1.65
C SER A 252 36.71 25.83 -2.93
N PRO A 253 35.37 26.01 -2.96
CA PRO A 253 34.68 26.50 -4.15
C PRO A 253 34.86 28.02 -4.34
N LEU A 254 35.21 28.76 -3.29
CA LEU A 254 35.45 30.20 -3.37
C LEU A 254 36.61 30.56 -4.32
N SER A 255 37.56 29.64 -4.52
CA SER A 255 38.70 29.82 -5.42
C SER A 255 38.30 29.92 -6.89
N PHE A 256 37.06 29.55 -7.26
CA PHE A 256 36.51 29.76 -8.61
C PHE A 256 36.31 31.24 -8.96
N PHE A 257 36.17 32.13 -7.96
CA PHE A 257 35.99 33.58 -8.20
C PHE A 257 37.28 34.31 -8.61
N SER A 258 38.42 33.62 -8.67
CA SER A 258 39.70 34.19 -9.12
C SER A 258 39.75 34.35 -10.65
N VAL A 259 39.39 35.54 -11.14
CA VAL A 259 39.42 35.91 -12.57
C VAL A 259 40.77 35.62 -13.27
N PRO A 260 41.94 35.84 -12.65
CA PRO A 260 43.22 35.56 -13.31
C PRO A 260 43.47 34.06 -13.55
N LEU A 261 42.97 33.19 -12.66
CA LEU A 261 43.07 31.73 -12.74
C LEU A 261 42.22 31.18 -13.89
N LEU A 262 41.03 31.74 -14.11
CA LEU A 262 40.18 31.40 -15.25
C LEU A 262 40.87 31.66 -16.60
N ARG A 263 41.60 32.78 -16.73
CA ARG A 263 42.30 33.14 -17.98
C ARG A 263 43.55 32.29 -18.23
N LYS A 264 44.34 32.02 -17.18
CA LYS A 264 45.65 31.36 -17.30
C LYS A 264 45.62 29.85 -17.09
N GLY A 265 44.59 29.32 -16.44
CA GLY A 265 44.50 27.93 -15.98
C GLY A 265 43.24 27.21 -16.44
N LYS A 266 42.74 27.51 -17.66
CA LYS A 266 41.47 26.96 -18.20
C LYS A 266 41.28 25.45 -17.97
N VAL A 267 42.32 24.66 -18.19
CA VAL A 267 42.26 23.19 -18.01
C VAL A 267 42.09 22.81 -16.54
N LEU A 268 42.82 23.46 -15.62
CA LEU A 268 42.65 23.24 -14.18
C LEU A 268 41.24 23.61 -13.73
N TYR A 269 40.72 24.73 -14.22
CA TYR A 269 39.37 25.18 -13.95
C TYR A 269 38.31 24.15 -14.39
N LEU A 270 38.45 23.58 -15.60
CA LEU A 270 37.53 22.54 -16.09
C LEU A 270 37.60 21.25 -15.25
N LEU A 271 38.80 20.79 -14.87
CA LEU A 271 38.95 19.63 -13.99
C LEU A 271 38.34 19.89 -12.61
N ALA A 272 38.51 21.09 -12.06
CA ALA A 272 37.92 21.49 -10.79
C ALA A 272 36.38 21.50 -10.87
N ILE A 273 35.78 22.02 -11.95
CA ILE A 273 34.31 21.93 -12.15
C ILE A 273 33.85 20.47 -12.04
N CYS A 274 34.54 19.55 -12.71
CA CYS A 274 34.19 18.13 -12.66
C CYS A 274 34.23 17.55 -11.22
N ILE A 275 35.22 17.94 -10.41
CA ILE A 275 35.33 17.54 -8.99
C ILE A 275 34.08 17.97 -8.21
N TRP A 276 33.60 19.19 -8.43
CA TRP A 276 32.46 19.76 -7.71
C TRP A 276 31.09 19.29 -8.26
N THR A 277 31.00 18.83 -9.51
CA THR A 277 29.74 18.37 -10.12
C THR A 277 29.45 16.88 -9.89
N ILE A 278 30.45 16.02 -9.72
CA ILE A 278 30.23 14.58 -9.53
C ILE A 278 29.39 14.23 -8.29
N PRO A 279 29.49 14.93 -7.14
CA PRO A 279 28.63 14.67 -5.99
C PRO A 279 27.13 14.66 -6.29
N PHE A 280 26.65 15.39 -7.32
CA PHE A 280 25.24 15.37 -7.72
C PHE A 280 24.78 14.01 -8.27
N VAL A 281 25.68 13.22 -8.86
CA VAL A 281 25.33 11.87 -9.34
C VAL A 281 24.97 10.94 -8.18
N ALA A 282 25.68 11.03 -7.06
CA ALA A 282 25.36 10.24 -5.87
C ALA A 282 24.05 10.67 -5.20
N LEU A 283 23.58 11.90 -5.45
CA LEU A 283 22.30 12.39 -4.95
C LEU A 283 21.13 11.81 -5.76
N VAL A 284 21.25 11.77 -7.09
CA VAL A 284 20.13 11.39 -7.97
C VAL A 284 20.02 9.87 -8.15
N THR A 285 21.16 9.16 -8.19
CA THR A 285 21.16 7.73 -8.54
C THR A 285 20.38 6.81 -7.58
N PRO A 286 20.38 6.99 -6.24
CA PRO A 286 19.58 6.15 -5.35
C PRO A 286 18.07 6.34 -5.54
N ALA A 287 17.63 7.51 -6.03
CA ALA A 287 16.22 7.81 -6.27
C ALA A 287 15.65 7.12 -7.54
N THR A 288 16.47 6.35 -8.28
CA THR A 288 16.04 5.64 -9.49
C THR A 288 15.29 4.34 -9.19
N LEU A 289 15.28 3.89 -7.94
CA LEU A 289 14.44 2.79 -7.45
C LEU A 289 13.26 3.38 -6.67
N SER A 290 12.05 3.01 -7.07
CA SER A 290 10.80 3.44 -6.43
C SER A 290 9.93 2.23 -6.10
N VAL A 291 8.96 2.42 -5.19
CA VAL A 291 7.95 1.42 -4.88
C VAL A 291 6.62 1.85 -5.47
N ARG A 292 5.96 0.94 -6.20
CA ARG A 292 4.64 1.16 -6.81
C ARG A 292 3.68 0.09 -6.33
N ALA A 293 2.43 0.49 -6.05
CA ALA A 293 1.36 -0.45 -5.79
C ALA A 293 0.96 -1.15 -7.10
N GLY A 294 0.84 -2.47 -7.06
CA GLY A 294 0.34 -3.31 -8.15
C GLY A 294 -0.73 -4.26 -7.62
N VAL A 295 -1.56 -4.78 -8.53
CA VAL A 295 -2.59 -5.77 -8.20
C VAL A 295 -2.02 -7.16 -8.48
N LEU A 296 -2.03 -8.01 -7.46
CA LEU A 296 -1.70 -9.42 -7.58
C LEU A 296 -2.99 -10.22 -7.57
N SER A 297 -3.25 -10.96 -8.64
CA SER A 297 -4.39 -11.88 -8.76
C SER A 297 -3.93 -13.28 -8.39
N THR A 298 -4.47 -13.82 -7.30
CA THR A 298 -4.17 -15.18 -6.82
C THR A 298 -5.46 -15.98 -6.72
N THR A 299 -5.39 -17.29 -6.97
CA THR A 299 -6.52 -18.19 -6.76
C THR A 299 -6.44 -18.79 -5.36
N GLU A 300 -7.42 -18.49 -4.52
CA GLU A 300 -7.50 -18.96 -3.14
C GLU A 300 -8.80 -19.76 -2.89
N PRO A 301 -8.76 -20.84 -2.11
CA PRO A 301 -9.97 -21.58 -1.73
C PRO A 301 -10.83 -20.74 -0.78
N ALA A 302 -12.08 -20.48 -1.17
CA ALA A 302 -13.05 -19.70 -0.40
C ALA A 302 -14.23 -20.57 0.04
N SER A 303 -14.65 -20.42 1.31
CA SER A 303 -15.84 -21.10 1.84
C SER A 303 -17.09 -20.24 1.68
N VAL A 304 -17.92 -20.56 0.68
CA VAL A 304 -19.10 -19.77 0.28
C VAL A 304 -20.41 -20.50 0.62
N PRO A 305 -21.49 -19.75 0.94
CA PRO A 305 -22.79 -20.36 1.20
C PRO A 305 -23.40 -20.96 -0.08
N ILE A 306 -24.13 -22.06 0.07
CA ILE A 306 -24.98 -22.66 -0.97
C ILE A 306 -26.36 -22.96 -0.39
N PRO A 307 -27.43 -23.00 -1.21
CA PRO A 307 -28.77 -23.23 -0.69
C PRO A 307 -28.89 -24.65 -0.13
N LEU A 308 -29.43 -24.76 1.08
CA LEU A 308 -29.74 -26.01 1.76
C LEU A 308 -31.18 -26.41 1.42
N TRP A 309 -31.37 -26.99 0.23
CA TRP A 309 -32.69 -27.50 -0.20
C TRP A 309 -33.17 -28.69 0.63
N LEU A 310 -32.22 -29.51 1.07
CA LEU A 310 -32.42 -30.66 1.91
C LEU A 310 -31.31 -30.73 2.94
N ASN A 311 -31.66 -30.96 4.21
CA ASN A 311 -30.65 -31.34 5.18
C ASN A 311 -30.31 -32.82 5.02
N GLU A 312 -29.24 -33.13 4.29
CA GLU A 312 -28.82 -34.51 4.00
C GLU A 312 -28.53 -35.34 5.26
N THR A 313 -28.17 -34.70 6.38
CA THR A 313 -27.84 -35.41 7.63
C THR A 313 -29.06 -35.77 8.47
N THR A 314 -30.10 -34.93 8.48
CA THR A 314 -31.31 -35.15 9.28
C THR A 314 -32.54 -35.49 8.44
N ASN A 315 -32.40 -35.48 7.11
CA ASN A 315 -33.48 -35.56 6.13
C ASN A 315 -34.66 -34.61 6.45
N ASP A 316 -34.34 -33.44 7.03
CA ASP A 316 -35.33 -32.48 7.51
C ASP A 316 -35.38 -31.27 6.56
N THR A 317 -36.60 -30.89 6.19
CA THR A 317 -36.93 -29.68 5.41
C THR A 317 -38.02 -28.83 6.06
N SER A 318 -38.37 -29.15 7.30
CA SER A 318 -39.43 -28.48 8.06
C SER A 318 -39.22 -26.97 8.21
N TYR A 319 -37.98 -26.48 8.21
CA TYR A 319 -37.65 -25.04 8.33
C TYR A 319 -38.01 -24.20 7.09
N TRP A 320 -38.36 -24.83 5.96
CA TRP A 320 -38.90 -24.12 4.78
C TRP A 320 -40.37 -23.78 4.93
N ALA A 321 -41.10 -24.52 5.76
CA ALA A 321 -42.56 -24.44 5.88
C ALA A 321 -43.03 -24.17 7.32
N HIS A 322 -44.28 -23.75 7.43
CA HIS A 322 -45.05 -23.81 8.67
C HIS A 322 -46.12 -24.89 8.52
N TRP A 323 -46.36 -25.64 9.59
CA TRP A 323 -47.23 -26.82 9.59
C TRP A 323 -48.49 -26.57 10.41
N GLY A 324 -49.64 -26.95 9.85
CA GLY A 324 -50.90 -27.06 10.56
C GLY A 324 -51.09 -28.45 11.17
N GLY A 325 -52.24 -28.68 11.79
CA GLY A 325 -52.62 -29.99 12.33
C GLY A 325 -52.53 -31.10 11.29
N ALA A 326 -52.27 -32.33 11.74
CA ALA A 326 -52.13 -33.53 10.90
C ALA A 326 -51.02 -33.47 9.82
N GLY A 327 -50.00 -32.61 9.98
CA GLY A 327 -48.85 -32.55 9.08
C GLY A 327 -49.14 -31.89 7.73
N TYR A 328 -50.18 -31.06 7.68
CA TYR A 328 -50.53 -30.25 6.52
C TYR A 328 -49.63 -29.01 6.44
N GLN A 329 -49.08 -28.71 5.27
CA GLN A 329 -48.32 -27.48 5.05
C GLN A 329 -49.26 -26.26 5.09
N ALA A 330 -49.23 -25.51 6.20
CA ALA A 330 -50.04 -24.31 6.36
C ALA A 330 -49.49 -23.13 5.53
N GLY A 331 -48.18 -23.08 5.29
CA GLY A 331 -47.56 -22.07 4.43
C GLY A 331 -46.04 -22.07 4.49
N PRO A 332 -45.38 -21.03 3.95
CA PRO A 332 -43.94 -20.83 4.11
C PRO A 332 -43.57 -20.51 5.55
N SER A 333 -42.32 -20.81 5.93
CA SER A 333 -41.80 -20.38 7.24
C SER A 333 -41.68 -18.86 7.36
N VAL A 334 -41.61 -18.37 8.60
CA VAL A 334 -41.48 -16.93 8.88
C VAL A 334 -40.19 -16.36 8.25
N SER A 335 -39.08 -17.08 8.38
CA SER A 335 -37.79 -16.68 7.79
C SER A 335 -37.85 -16.64 6.26
N LEU A 336 -38.55 -17.58 5.62
CA LEU A 336 -38.72 -17.58 4.16
C LEU A 336 -39.59 -16.41 3.70
N SER A 337 -40.69 -16.15 4.42
CA SER A 337 -41.60 -15.05 4.11
C SER A 337 -40.90 -13.70 4.19
N HIS A 338 -40.09 -13.49 5.23
CA HIS A 338 -39.29 -12.26 5.38
C HIS A 338 -38.29 -12.11 4.24
N LEU A 339 -37.55 -13.17 3.89
CA LEU A 339 -36.57 -13.15 2.81
C LEU A 339 -37.21 -12.81 1.46
N VAL A 340 -38.33 -13.46 1.14
CA VAL A 340 -39.08 -13.24 -0.11
C VAL A 340 -39.57 -11.79 -0.19
N PHE A 341 -40.11 -11.26 0.91
CA PHE A 341 -40.55 -9.87 0.96
C PHE A 341 -39.39 -8.88 0.81
N THR A 342 -38.27 -9.11 1.49
CA THR A 342 -37.08 -8.25 1.37
C THR A 342 -36.50 -8.25 -0.04
N ALA A 343 -36.39 -9.41 -0.69
CA ALA A 343 -35.88 -9.52 -2.06
C ALA A 343 -36.84 -8.90 -3.10
N ALA A 344 -38.15 -8.97 -2.82
CA ALA A 344 -39.17 -8.36 -3.67
C ALA A 344 -39.12 -6.83 -3.61
N THR A 345 -39.09 -6.25 -2.41
CA THR A 345 -39.07 -4.79 -2.22
C THR A 345 -37.73 -4.16 -2.63
N SER A 346 -36.61 -4.89 -2.48
CA SER A 346 -35.30 -4.42 -2.94
C SER A 346 -35.11 -4.53 -4.45
N MET A 347 -36.01 -5.24 -5.16
CA MET A 347 -35.91 -5.57 -6.59
C MET A 347 -34.54 -6.11 -7.01
N SER A 348 -33.83 -6.74 -6.06
CA SER A 348 -32.42 -7.13 -6.20
C SER A 348 -32.08 -8.28 -5.27
N ILE A 349 -30.95 -8.93 -5.54
CA ILE A 349 -30.46 -10.03 -4.70
C ILE A 349 -29.95 -9.45 -3.37
N ILE A 350 -30.40 -10.02 -2.25
CA ILE A 350 -29.89 -9.66 -0.93
C ILE A 350 -28.41 -10.06 -0.85
N PRO A 351 -27.48 -9.12 -0.63
CA PRO A 351 -26.04 -9.40 -0.64
C PRO A 351 -25.64 -10.46 0.38
N SER A 352 -24.76 -11.37 -0.04
CA SER A 352 -24.11 -12.35 0.82
C SER A 352 -22.78 -11.80 1.36
N THR A 353 -22.29 -12.39 2.44
CA THR A 353 -21.02 -11.97 3.03
C THR A 353 -19.86 -12.31 2.08
N ALA A 354 -19.06 -11.30 1.74
CA ALA A 354 -17.88 -11.45 0.89
C ALA A 354 -16.85 -12.38 1.56
N PRO A 355 -16.30 -13.38 0.84
CA PRO A 355 -15.21 -14.22 1.38
C PRO A 355 -13.89 -13.44 1.50
N PHE A 356 -13.66 -12.51 0.57
CA PHE A 356 -12.53 -11.58 0.55
C PHE A 356 -12.99 -10.21 0.07
N LEU A 357 -12.21 -9.16 0.34
CA LEU A 357 -12.56 -7.78 0.01
C LEU A 357 -12.72 -7.56 -1.50
N ASN A 358 -11.74 -7.99 -2.29
CA ASN A 358 -11.74 -7.96 -3.75
C ASN A 358 -11.59 -9.39 -4.26
N ALA A 359 -12.69 -10.00 -4.69
CA ALA A 359 -12.64 -11.35 -5.22
C ALA A 359 -13.75 -11.64 -6.22
N SER A 360 -13.49 -12.57 -7.14
CA SER A 360 -14.50 -13.10 -8.04
C SER A 360 -14.54 -14.63 -8.00
N PHE A 361 -15.74 -15.20 -8.05
CA PHE A 361 -15.90 -16.65 -8.16
C PHE A 361 -17.18 -17.00 -8.90
N THR A 362 -17.22 -18.20 -9.47
CA THR A 362 -18.42 -18.75 -10.09
C THR A 362 -18.97 -19.86 -9.21
N LEU A 363 -20.27 -19.82 -8.95
CA LEU A 363 -20.98 -20.81 -8.17
C LEU A 363 -22.05 -21.48 -9.03
N GLU A 364 -22.10 -22.81 -9.00
CA GLU A 364 -23.07 -23.62 -9.70
C GLU A 364 -23.85 -24.50 -8.72
N PHE A 365 -25.20 -24.43 -8.77
CA PHE A 365 -26.07 -25.24 -7.91
C PHE A 365 -27.43 -25.51 -8.55
N PRO A 366 -28.07 -26.66 -8.27
CA PRO A 366 -29.44 -26.94 -8.70
C PRO A 366 -30.44 -26.16 -7.83
N GLY A 367 -31.59 -25.78 -8.37
CA GLY A 367 -32.63 -25.08 -7.63
C GLY A 367 -33.95 -24.98 -8.39
N PRO A 368 -35.03 -24.52 -7.73
CA PRO A 368 -36.30 -24.33 -8.40
C PRO A 368 -36.25 -23.07 -9.26
N SER A 369 -36.90 -23.10 -10.42
CA SER A 369 -37.06 -21.94 -11.30
C SER A 369 -38.50 -21.87 -11.77
N LEU A 370 -39.11 -20.69 -11.65
CA LEU A 370 -40.43 -20.41 -12.22
C LEU A 370 -40.23 -19.92 -13.65
N ARG A 371 -40.86 -20.57 -14.63
CA ARG A 371 -40.80 -20.18 -16.04
C ARG A 371 -42.18 -19.81 -16.55
N CYS A 372 -42.29 -18.66 -17.18
CA CYS A 372 -43.55 -18.10 -17.68
C CYS A 372 -43.61 -18.18 -19.21
N THR A 373 -44.77 -18.60 -19.73
CA THR A 373 -45.04 -18.70 -21.18
C THR A 373 -46.44 -18.18 -21.48
N ASN A 374 -46.70 -17.79 -22.73
CA ASN A 374 -48.03 -17.33 -23.13
C ASN A 374 -49.07 -18.44 -22.97
N VAL A 375 -50.22 -18.13 -22.40
CA VAL A 375 -51.29 -19.11 -22.18
C VAL A 375 -51.79 -19.72 -23.49
N SER A 376 -51.83 -18.94 -24.57
CA SER A 376 -52.24 -19.41 -25.90
C SER A 376 -51.38 -20.57 -26.41
N THR A 377 -50.06 -20.54 -26.17
CA THR A 377 -49.15 -21.62 -26.60
C THR A 377 -49.34 -22.87 -25.76
N VAL A 378 -49.60 -22.70 -24.46
CA VAL A 378 -49.84 -23.80 -23.52
C VAL A 378 -51.19 -24.48 -23.80
N ILE A 379 -52.24 -23.72 -24.09
CA ILE A 379 -53.56 -24.26 -24.45
C ILE A 379 -53.49 -25.02 -25.78
N ALA A 380 -52.76 -24.49 -26.76
CA ALA A 380 -52.55 -25.16 -28.04
C ALA A 380 -51.84 -26.51 -27.89
N ALA A 381 -50.88 -26.60 -26.94
CA ALA A 381 -50.19 -27.85 -26.64
C ALA A 381 -51.02 -28.80 -25.77
N ASN A 382 -51.86 -28.29 -24.86
CA ASN A 382 -52.64 -29.09 -23.93
C ASN A 382 -54.01 -28.46 -23.62
N ALA A 383 -55.08 -29.04 -24.20
CA ALA A 383 -56.45 -28.57 -24.00
C ALA A 383 -56.95 -28.64 -22.55
N THR A 384 -56.35 -29.46 -21.67
CA THR A 384 -56.71 -29.47 -20.24
C THR A 384 -56.35 -28.15 -19.57
N MET A 385 -55.28 -27.49 -20.01
CA MET A 385 -54.84 -26.20 -19.48
C MET A 385 -55.83 -25.08 -19.82
N GLY A 386 -56.54 -25.17 -20.94
CA GLY A 386 -57.62 -24.23 -21.28
C GLY A 386 -58.83 -24.36 -20.36
N ARG A 387 -59.21 -25.59 -19.98
CA ARG A 387 -60.26 -25.83 -18.99
C ARG A 387 -59.86 -25.32 -17.61
N LEU A 388 -58.59 -25.52 -17.24
CA LEU A 388 -58.03 -25.06 -15.98
C LEU A 388 -57.99 -23.52 -15.91
N TRP A 389 -57.56 -22.86 -16.98
CA TRP A 389 -57.60 -21.41 -17.13
C TRP A 389 -59.01 -20.87 -16.89
N ASN A 390 -60.01 -21.41 -17.61
CA ASN A 390 -61.39 -20.95 -17.46
C ASN A 390 -61.90 -21.14 -16.03
N ARG A 391 -61.60 -22.26 -15.37
CA ARG A 391 -62.08 -22.49 -13.99
C ARG A 391 -61.41 -21.57 -12.96
N THR A 392 -60.14 -21.22 -13.16
CA THR A 392 -59.34 -20.48 -12.18
C THR A 392 -59.37 -18.96 -12.39
N MET A 393 -59.49 -18.53 -13.64
CA MET A 393 -59.36 -17.13 -14.03
C MET A 393 -60.68 -16.47 -14.42
N TYR A 394 -61.64 -17.22 -14.98
CA TYR A 394 -62.93 -16.67 -15.41
C TYR A 394 -63.67 -16.03 -14.24
N GLU A 395 -64.23 -14.85 -14.49
CA GLU A 395 -65.06 -14.13 -13.53
C GLU A 395 -66.12 -13.34 -14.27
N ASN A 396 -67.36 -13.40 -13.80
CA ASN A 396 -68.45 -12.61 -14.37
C ASN A 396 -68.65 -11.35 -13.54
N THR A 397 -68.00 -10.24 -13.94
CA THR A 397 -68.10 -8.97 -13.21
C THR A 397 -68.16 -7.78 -14.15
N HIS A 398 -68.84 -6.72 -13.72
CA HIS A 398 -68.89 -5.43 -14.42
C HIS A 398 -67.63 -4.55 -14.19
N HIS A 399 -66.63 -5.04 -13.47
CA HIS A 399 -65.38 -4.33 -13.22
C HIS A 399 -64.36 -4.58 -14.33
N THR A 400 -63.58 -3.55 -14.67
CA THR A 400 -62.44 -3.71 -15.58
C THR A 400 -61.27 -4.30 -14.80
N ILE A 401 -60.94 -5.56 -15.07
CA ILE A 401 -59.83 -6.25 -14.39
C ILE A 401 -58.51 -5.77 -15.00
N ILE A 402 -57.65 -5.18 -14.16
CA ILE A 402 -56.31 -4.72 -14.54
C ILE A 402 -55.33 -5.87 -14.44
N TYR A 403 -55.39 -6.58 -13.32
CA TYR A 403 -54.50 -7.68 -13.00
C TYR A 403 -55.28 -8.74 -12.26
N LYS A 404 -55.11 -9.99 -12.65
CA LYS A 404 -55.58 -11.13 -11.87
C LYS A 404 -54.55 -12.22 -11.96
N ALA A 405 -54.18 -12.79 -10.82
CA ALA A 405 -53.40 -14.00 -10.78
C ALA A 405 -53.94 -14.95 -9.74
N ASN A 406 -53.94 -16.23 -10.08
CA ASN A 406 -54.47 -17.27 -9.21
C ASN A 406 -53.69 -18.57 -9.37
N THR A 407 -53.48 -19.28 -8.26
CA THR A 407 -52.83 -20.61 -8.31
C THR A 407 -53.86 -21.67 -8.72
N THR A 408 -53.39 -22.72 -9.37
CA THR A 408 -54.24 -23.85 -9.82
C THR A 408 -54.40 -24.94 -8.76
N GLU A 409 -54.02 -24.64 -7.53
CA GLU A 409 -53.97 -25.58 -6.42
C GLU A 409 -55.33 -26.20 -6.09
N ARG A 410 -56.41 -25.42 -6.16
CA ARG A 410 -57.78 -25.91 -5.90
C ARG A 410 -58.22 -27.00 -6.88
N GLU A 411 -57.51 -27.10 -8.00
CA GLU A 411 -57.78 -28.02 -9.11
C GLU A 411 -56.78 -29.19 -9.15
N GLY A 412 -55.93 -29.32 -8.12
CA GLY A 412 -54.96 -30.40 -8.00
C GLY A 412 -53.64 -30.18 -8.74
N LEU A 413 -53.39 -28.98 -9.30
CA LEU A 413 -52.10 -28.62 -9.89
C LEU A 413 -51.38 -27.60 -8.99
N TYR A 414 -50.39 -28.07 -8.25
CA TYR A 414 -49.84 -27.35 -7.11
C TYR A 414 -48.62 -26.46 -7.40
N ASN A 415 -48.01 -26.63 -8.57
CA ASN A 415 -46.76 -25.99 -8.99
C ASN A 415 -46.96 -24.92 -10.08
N HIS A 416 -48.17 -24.39 -10.21
CA HIS A 416 -48.59 -23.58 -11.34
C HIS A 416 -49.45 -22.37 -10.92
N ILE A 417 -49.22 -21.25 -11.63
CA ILE A 417 -49.97 -20.00 -11.50
C ILE A 417 -50.32 -19.45 -12.87
N PHE A 418 -51.54 -18.92 -12.99
CA PHE A 418 -51.97 -18.11 -14.11
C PHE A 418 -51.92 -16.64 -13.75
N ILE A 419 -51.48 -15.82 -14.71
CA ILE A 419 -51.37 -14.37 -14.57
C ILE A 419 -52.03 -13.74 -15.80
N SER A 420 -52.91 -12.77 -15.56
CA SER A 420 -53.57 -11.97 -16.59
C SER A 420 -53.37 -10.50 -16.28
N VAL A 421 -52.87 -9.74 -17.25
CA VAL A 421 -52.61 -8.29 -17.14
C VAL A 421 -53.24 -7.57 -18.32
N GLY A 422 -53.98 -6.48 -18.10
CA GLY A 422 -54.66 -5.72 -19.15
C GLY A 422 -56.04 -6.26 -19.54
N GLY A 423 -56.66 -7.09 -18.68
CA GLY A 423 -58.00 -7.64 -18.87
C GLY A 423 -58.06 -8.90 -19.75
N PHE A 424 -59.22 -9.55 -19.78
CA PHE A 424 -59.35 -10.89 -20.38
C PHE A 424 -59.34 -10.91 -21.92
N ASP A 425 -59.87 -9.88 -22.58
CA ASP A 425 -60.04 -9.88 -24.03
C ASP A 425 -58.86 -9.28 -24.81
N ARG A 426 -58.11 -8.36 -24.20
CA ARG A 426 -56.99 -7.64 -24.84
C ARG A 426 -55.68 -7.67 -24.05
N GLY A 427 -55.68 -8.32 -22.89
CA GLY A 427 -54.53 -8.41 -22.02
C GLY A 427 -53.54 -9.51 -22.37
N SER A 428 -52.38 -9.44 -21.75
CA SER A 428 -51.34 -10.46 -21.79
C SER A 428 -51.64 -11.55 -20.75
N HIS A 429 -51.63 -12.80 -21.20
CA HIS A 429 -51.98 -13.97 -20.40
C HIS A 429 -50.81 -14.92 -20.31
N TYR A 430 -50.34 -15.16 -19.09
CA TYR A 430 -49.17 -15.98 -18.82
C TYR A 430 -49.51 -17.21 -17.96
N SER A 431 -48.89 -18.32 -18.33
CA SER A 431 -48.90 -19.61 -17.63
C SER A 431 -47.50 -19.86 -17.11
N CYS A 432 -47.34 -19.84 -15.79
CA CYS A 432 -46.06 -20.03 -15.14
C CYS A 432 -46.03 -21.35 -14.38
N SER A 433 -44.98 -22.16 -14.61
CA SER A 433 -44.83 -23.47 -13.97
C SER A 433 -43.46 -23.60 -13.32
N LEU A 434 -43.40 -24.38 -12.25
CA LEU A 434 -42.16 -24.64 -11.52
C LEU A 434 -41.35 -25.75 -12.19
N TYR A 435 -40.07 -25.48 -12.44
CA TYR A 435 -39.10 -26.39 -13.02
C TYR A 435 -37.91 -26.59 -12.09
N ASN A 436 -37.21 -27.71 -12.26
CA ASN A 436 -35.87 -27.89 -11.71
C ASN A 436 -34.84 -27.35 -12.71
N ALA A 437 -33.98 -26.44 -12.26
CA ALA A 437 -33.00 -25.74 -13.09
C ALA A 437 -31.62 -25.71 -12.44
N THR A 438 -30.59 -25.52 -13.26
CA THR A 438 -29.22 -25.27 -12.78
C THR A 438 -28.90 -23.79 -12.83
N TYR A 439 -28.50 -23.23 -11.70
CA TYR A 439 -28.05 -21.85 -11.57
C TYR A 439 -26.55 -21.79 -11.70
N LYS A 440 -26.05 -20.92 -12.58
CA LYS A 440 -24.63 -20.60 -12.72
C LYS A 440 -24.45 -19.10 -12.57
N VAL A 441 -23.85 -18.68 -11.46
CA VAL A 441 -23.78 -17.26 -11.06
C VAL A 441 -22.33 -16.87 -10.84
N ARG A 442 -21.92 -15.74 -11.42
CA ARG A 442 -20.61 -15.13 -11.15
C ARG A 442 -20.78 -14.01 -10.11
N PHE A 443 -20.20 -14.22 -8.94
CA PHE A 443 -20.13 -13.22 -7.89
C PHE A 443 -18.83 -12.44 -8.03
N THR A 444 -18.92 -11.11 -7.95
CA THR A 444 -17.80 -10.17 -7.99
C THR A 444 -17.89 -9.23 -6.80
N PHE A 445 -16.88 -9.24 -5.94
CA PHE A 445 -16.78 -8.37 -4.78
C PHE A 445 -15.74 -7.30 -5.06
N ARG A 446 -16.12 -6.03 -4.86
CA ARG A 446 -15.22 -4.88 -4.89
C ARG A 446 -15.39 -4.12 -3.59
N ASP A 447 -14.31 -3.98 -2.83
CA ASP A 447 -14.32 -3.35 -1.51
C ASP A 447 -15.39 -3.96 -0.58
N GLY A 448 -15.61 -5.28 -0.71
CA GLY A 448 -16.63 -6.04 0.03
C GLY A 448 -18.06 -5.88 -0.49
N VAL A 449 -18.30 -5.01 -1.48
CA VAL A 449 -19.61 -4.81 -2.11
C VAL A 449 -19.84 -5.88 -3.17
N GLN A 450 -20.94 -6.61 -3.02
CA GLN A 450 -21.33 -7.64 -3.98
C GLN A 450 -21.92 -7.02 -5.25
N SER A 451 -21.39 -7.45 -6.39
CA SER A 451 -22.00 -7.32 -7.70
C SER A 451 -22.14 -8.72 -8.30
N THR A 452 -23.19 -8.93 -9.07
CA THR A 452 -23.50 -10.26 -9.62
C THR A 452 -23.76 -10.13 -11.10
N ILE A 453 -23.05 -10.93 -11.89
CA ILE A 453 -23.34 -11.14 -13.30
C ILE A 453 -23.93 -12.55 -13.39
N PHE A 454 -25.13 -12.65 -13.95
CA PHE A 454 -25.82 -13.92 -14.04
C PHE A 454 -26.36 -14.15 -15.45
N ASP A 455 -26.36 -15.42 -15.83
CA ASP A 455 -27.11 -15.94 -16.96
C ASP A 455 -28.41 -16.55 -16.46
N ARG A 456 -29.44 -16.60 -17.32
CA ARG A 456 -30.71 -17.25 -16.97
C ARG A 456 -30.49 -18.69 -16.48
N PRO A 457 -31.28 -19.16 -15.50
CA PRO A 457 -31.19 -20.55 -15.05
C PRO A 457 -31.35 -21.51 -16.23
N THR A 458 -30.46 -22.50 -16.32
CA THR A 458 -30.50 -23.48 -17.41
C THR A 458 -31.52 -24.55 -17.08
N ILE A 459 -32.58 -24.63 -17.89
CA ILE A 459 -33.60 -25.67 -17.83
C ILE A 459 -33.34 -26.63 -19.00
N PRO A 460 -33.14 -27.94 -18.74
CA PRO A 460 -32.97 -28.92 -19.81
C PRO A 460 -34.16 -28.87 -20.80
N PRO A 461 -33.93 -28.95 -22.13
CA PRO A 461 -35.00 -28.83 -23.13
C PRO A 461 -36.13 -29.87 -22.98
N SER A 462 -35.81 -31.03 -22.42
CA SER A 462 -36.76 -32.13 -22.16
C SER A 462 -37.34 -32.12 -20.75
N ALA A 463 -37.04 -31.11 -19.92
CA ALA A 463 -37.52 -31.07 -18.55
C ALA A 463 -39.02 -30.78 -18.50
N ALA A 464 -39.76 -31.66 -17.82
CA ALA A 464 -41.16 -31.42 -17.49
C ALA A 464 -41.29 -30.53 -16.23
N PRO A 465 -42.42 -29.81 -16.06
CA PRO A 465 -42.73 -29.16 -14.79
C PRO A 465 -42.73 -30.15 -13.63
N LEU A 466 -42.27 -29.70 -12.46
CA LEU A 466 -42.21 -30.51 -11.24
C LEU A 466 -43.59 -31.05 -10.85
N GLN A 467 -43.69 -32.35 -10.58
CA GLN A 467 -44.97 -33.00 -10.25
C GLN A 467 -45.13 -33.11 -8.73
N ILE A 468 -45.65 -32.07 -8.10
CA ILE A 468 -45.92 -32.05 -6.65
C ILE A 468 -47.28 -32.73 -6.40
N LYS A 469 -47.34 -33.69 -5.47
CA LYS A 469 -48.50 -34.57 -5.26
C LYS A 469 -49.56 -34.04 -4.28
N GLY A 470 -49.20 -33.12 -3.38
CA GLY A 470 -50.11 -32.65 -2.34
C GLY A 470 -49.48 -31.68 -1.35
N PHE A 471 -50.06 -31.59 -0.15
CA PHE A 471 -49.67 -30.66 0.93
C PHE A 471 -49.29 -31.34 2.23
N TYR A 472 -49.40 -32.66 2.31
CA TYR A 472 -49.01 -33.39 3.50
C TYR A 472 -47.52 -33.67 3.45
N TRP A 473 -46.86 -33.72 4.62
CA TRP A 473 -45.44 -34.01 4.71
C TRP A 473 -45.02 -35.32 3.98
N THR A 474 -45.92 -36.28 3.87
CA THR A 474 -45.74 -37.56 3.14
C THR A 474 -45.73 -37.41 1.61
N ASP A 475 -46.26 -36.30 1.09
CA ASP A 475 -46.47 -36.11 -0.35
C ASP A 475 -45.24 -35.54 -1.04
N PHE A 476 -44.31 -34.95 -0.28
CA PHE A 476 -43.13 -34.27 -0.81
C PHE A 476 -41.93 -35.20 -0.91
N ALA A 477 -41.24 -35.19 -2.05
CA ALA A 477 -39.86 -35.63 -2.08
C ALA A 477 -38.96 -34.66 -1.28
N PRO A 478 -37.77 -35.09 -0.84
CA PRO A 478 -36.97 -34.35 0.13
C PRO A 478 -36.73 -32.85 -0.19
N SER A 479 -36.42 -32.47 -1.43
CA SER A 479 -36.23 -31.06 -1.83
C SER A 479 -37.50 -30.35 -2.32
N GLU A 480 -38.57 -31.09 -2.61
CA GLU A 480 -39.80 -30.54 -3.18
C GLU A 480 -40.56 -29.65 -2.19
N LEU A 481 -40.48 -29.95 -0.89
CA LEU A 481 -41.07 -29.10 0.14
C LEU A 481 -40.46 -27.69 0.12
N ALA A 482 -39.14 -27.57 -0.03
CA ALA A 482 -38.45 -26.28 -0.12
C ALA A 482 -38.95 -25.49 -1.33
N TYR A 483 -39.06 -26.17 -2.48
CA TYR A 483 -39.48 -25.59 -3.74
C TYR A 483 -40.94 -25.13 -3.68
N MET A 484 -41.81 -25.94 -3.07
CA MET A 484 -43.21 -25.61 -2.84
C MET A 484 -43.37 -24.45 -1.86
N SER A 485 -42.61 -24.45 -0.77
CA SER A 485 -42.65 -23.37 0.22
C SER A 485 -42.24 -22.03 -0.41
N MET A 486 -41.19 -22.04 -1.24
CA MET A 486 -40.82 -20.86 -2.04
C MET A 486 -41.91 -20.47 -3.01
N PHE A 487 -42.52 -21.45 -3.70
CA PHE A 487 -43.60 -21.21 -4.63
C PHE A 487 -44.77 -20.52 -3.96
N GLN A 488 -45.23 -21.02 -2.81
CA GLN A 488 -46.28 -20.39 -2.02
C GLN A 488 -45.87 -19.01 -1.49
N ALA A 489 -44.62 -18.83 -1.06
CA ALA A 489 -44.15 -17.54 -0.59
C ALA A 489 -44.18 -16.48 -1.69
N VAL A 490 -43.68 -16.78 -2.89
CA VAL A 490 -43.67 -15.84 -4.01
C VAL A 490 -45.09 -15.66 -4.57
N THR A 491 -45.81 -16.76 -4.82
CA THR A 491 -47.14 -16.67 -5.44
C THR A 491 -48.19 -16.14 -4.48
N ARG A 492 -48.48 -16.82 -3.37
CA ARG A 492 -49.61 -16.46 -2.50
C ARG A 492 -49.40 -15.14 -1.75
N ARG A 493 -48.15 -14.76 -1.44
CA ARG A 493 -47.89 -13.51 -0.69
C ARG A 493 -47.64 -12.30 -1.59
N LEU A 494 -47.13 -12.49 -2.81
CA LEU A 494 -46.81 -11.40 -3.72
C LEU A 494 -47.69 -11.40 -4.97
N LEU A 495 -47.69 -12.49 -5.75
CA LEU A 495 -48.28 -12.45 -7.09
C LEU A 495 -49.79 -12.64 -7.14
N VAL A 496 -50.38 -13.47 -6.27
CA VAL A 496 -51.82 -13.71 -6.24
C VAL A 496 -52.52 -12.46 -5.75
N ALA A 497 -53.27 -11.84 -6.66
CA ALA A 497 -54.02 -10.64 -6.39
C ALA A 497 -55.12 -10.49 -7.45
N ARG A 498 -56.14 -9.73 -7.11
CA ARG A 498 -57.16 -9.24 -8.04
C ARG A 498 -57.20 -7.73 -7.94
N LEU A 499 -56.76 -7.06 -9.00
CA LEU A 499 -56.82 -5.60 -9.15
C LEU A 499 -57.82 -5.26 -10.26
N SER A 500 -58.74 -4.37 -9.96
CA SER A 500 -59.83 -3.99 -10.86
C SER A 500 -60.18 -2.53 -10.67
N ILE A 501 -60.77 -1.90 -11.69
CA ILE A 501 -61.31 -0.55 -11.58
C ILE A 501 -62.82 -0.60 -11.48
N GLY A 502 -63.35 0.05 -10.45
CA GLY A 502 -64.78 0.27 -10.28
C GLY A 502 -65.35 1.30 -11.25
N SER A 503 -66.67 1.41 -11.33
CA SER A 503 -67.35 2.42 -12.14
C SER A 503 -67.01 3.86 -11.74
N THR A 504 -66.50 4.07 -10.53
CA THR A 504 -66.03 5.36 -9.99
C THR A 504 -64.59 5.71 -10.38
N GLY A 505 -63.89 4.85 -11.13
CA GLY A 505 -62.48 5.07 -11.49
C GLY A 505 -61.47 4.75 -10.38
N ILE A 506 -61.94 4.28 -9.21
CA ILE A 506 -61.09 3.90 -8.08
C ILE A 506 -60.51 2.50 -8.30
N LEU A 507 -59.21 2.36 -8.01
CA LEU A 507 -58.54 1.05 -7.95
C LEU A 507 -59.11 0.25 -6.77
N ASN A 508 -59.80 -0.83 -7.09
CA ASN A 508 -60.26 -1.83 -6.13
C ASN A 508 -59.36 -3.05 -6.21
N GLY A 509 -58.91 -3.54 -5.07
CA GLY A 509 -58.17 -4.78 -5.03
C GLY A 509 -58.18 -5.40 -3.65
N ASP A 510 -57.64 -6.61 -3.55
CA ASP A 510 -57.40 -7.21 -2.24
C ASP A 510 -56.38 -6.34 -1.50
N ASP A 511 -56.79 -5.74 -0.37
CA ASP A 511 -55.99 -4.89 0.54
C ASP A 511 -54.71 -5.57 1.10
N THR A 512 -54.44 -6.80 0.66
CA THR A 512 -53.33 -7.68 1.07
C THR A 512 -52.40 -8.05 -0.08
N SER A 513 -52.59 -7.49 -1.27
CA SER A 513 -51.85 -7.88 -2.46
C SER A 513 -50.42 -7.34 -2.47
N GLY A 514 -49.44 -8.21 -2.24
CA GLY A 514 -48.01 -7.86 -2.27
C GLY A 514 -47.46 -7.53 -3.66
N ILE A 515 -48.27 -7.60 -4.72
CA ILE A 515 -47.85 -7.39 -6.11
C ILE A 515 -47.31 -5.97 -6.34
N LEU A 516 -47.91 -4.97 -5.68
CA LEU A 516 -47.51 -3.56 -5.76
C LEU A 516 -46.14 -3.29 -5.11
N LEU A 517 -45.62 -4.24 -4.33
CA LEU A 517 -44.30 -4.17 -3.71
C LEU A 517 -43.21 -4.81 -4.58
N THR A 518 -43.56 -5.28 -5.77
CA THR A 518 -42.66 -5.97 -6.70
C THR A 518 -42.44 -5.13 -7.96
N SER A 519 -41.36 -5.41 -8.69
CA SER A 519 -41.10 -4.85 -10.02
C SER A 519 -42.17 -5.20 -11.06
N VAL A 520 -42.96 -6.25 -10.85
CA VAL A 520 -43.97 -6.74 -11.79
C VAL A 520 -45.05 -5.70 -12.05
N ALA A 521 -45.47 -4.97 -11.01
CA ALA A 521 -46.51 -3.94 -11.11
C ALA A 521 -46.06 -2.69 -11.90
N ALA A 522 -44.76 -2.56 -12.19
CA ALA A 522 -44.18 -1.43 -12.91
C ALA A 522 -43.94 -1.69 -14.40
N CYS A 523 -44.36 -2.85 -14.93
CA CYS A 523 -44.17 -3.19 -16.33
C CYS A 523 -45.24 -2.56 -17.24
N ASP A 524 -44.86 -2.22 -18.48
CA ASP A 524 -45.70 -1.52 -19.45
C ASP A 524 -46.97 -2.28 -19.88
N GLU A 525 -47.06 -3.60 -19.64
CA GLU A 525 -48.30 -4.34 -19.90
C GLU A 525 -49.45 -3.96 -18.95
N PHE A 526 -49.15 -3.26 -17.85
CA PHE A 526 -50.19 -2.70 -17.00
C PHE A 526 -50.89 -1.54 -17.73
N PRO A 527 -52.23 -1.59 -17.89
CA PRO A 527 -52.96 -0.59 -18.66
C PRO A 527 -52.87 0.80 -18.01
N SER A 528 -52.56 1.81 -18.83
CA SER A 528 -52.69 3.22 -18.46
C SER A 528 -54.16 3.62 -18.46
N ILE A 529 -54.80 3.71 -17.29
CA ILE A 529 -56.21 4.12 -17.21
C ILE A 529 -56.27 5.62 -16.89
N SER A 530 -56.73 6.40 -17.86
CA SER A 530 -56.83 7.86 -17.76
C SER A 530 -58.11 8.30 -17.04
N SER A 531 -57.94 8.76 -15.80
CA SER A 531 -58.66 9.92 -15.23
C SER A 531 -58.09 10.38 -13.87
N ASP A 532 -57.29 9.55 -13.20
CA ASP A 532 -56.38 9.93 -12.11
C ASP A 532 -55.34 8.80 -11.98
N ALA A 533 -54.23 8.92 -12.71
CA ALA A 533 -53.27 7.84 -12.95
C ALA A 533 -52.50 7.50 -11.67
N LEU A 534 -53.01 6.59 -10.83
CA LEU A 534 -52.26 6.14 -9.67
C LEU A 534 -51.05 5.28 -10.08
N LEU A 535 -51.20 4.19 -10.84
CA LEU A 535 -50.06 3.27 -11.05
C LEU A 535 -49.00 3.76 -12.06
N VAL A 536 -49.40 4.33 -13.20
CA VAL A 536 -48.44 4.78 -14.25
C VAL A 536 -47.67 6.04 -13.83
N ASN A 537 -48.26 6.95 -13.05
CA ASN A 537 -47.54 8.10 -12.51
C ASN A 537 -46.81 7.81 -11.19
N GLN A 538 -46.99 6.62 -10.60
CA GLN A 538 -46.28 6.16 -9.39
C GLN A 538 -45.16 5.15 -9.71
N THR A 539 -44.93 4.87 -10.99
CA THR A 539 -43.90 3.94 -11.45
C THR A 539 -42.90 4.69 -12.30
N GLU A 540 -41.64 4.27 -12.19
CA GLU A 540 -40.53 4.82 -12.95
C GLU A 540 -40.03 3.76 -13.95
N PRO A 541 -39.52 4.16 -15.14
CA PRO A 541 -39.11 3.21 -16.18
C PRO A 541 -38.07 2.17 -15.73
N TRP A 542 -37.25 2.48 -14.73
CA TRP A 542 -36.23 1.57 -14.20
C TRP A 542 -36.80 0.46 -13.30
N MET A 543 -38.06 0.57 -12.85
CA MET A 543 -38.68 -0.37 -11.91
C MET A 543 -39.09 -1.70 -12.56
N CYS A 544 -39.24 -1.75 -13.90
CA CYS A 544 -39.37 -3.01 -14.65
C CYS A 544 -38.22 -3.18 -15.66
N PRO A 545 -36.99 -3.49 -15.20
CA PRO A 545 -35.83 -3.61 -16.08
C PRO A 545 -35.97 -4.77 -17.09
N SER A 546 -36.80 -5.77 -16.76
CA SER A 546 -37.05 -6.96 -17.58
C SER A 546 -37.94 -6.69 -18.80
N GLY A 547 -38.67 -5.56 -18.80
CA GLY A 547 -39.53 -5.07 -19.90
C GLY A 547 -40.81 -5.87 -20.16
N SER A 548 -41.09 -6.93 -19.40
CA SER A 548 -42.36 -7.68 -19.50
C SER A 548 -42.69 -8.36 -18.17
N VAL A 549 -43.97 -8.51 -17.86
CA VAL A 549 -44.49 -9.17 -16.64
C VAL A 549 -43.96 -10.59 -16.53
N ALA A 550 -43.95 -11.36 -17.63
CA ALA A 550 -43.43 -12.72 -17.61
C ALA A 550 -41.95 -12.76 -17.16
N ARG A 551 -41.12 -11.88 -17.70
CA ARG A 551 -39.70 -11.81 -17.32
C ARG A 551 -39.50 -11.22 -15.93
N ALA A 552 -40.30 -10.23 -15.52
CA ALA A 552 -40.23 -9.65 -14.19
C ALA A 552 -40.57 -10.68 -13.11
N VAL A 553 -41.53 -11.58 -13.37
CA VAL A 553 -41.85 -12.72 -12.49
C VAL A 553 -40.70 -13.73 -12.43
N GLU A 554 -40.07 -14.03 -13.57
CA GLU A 554 -38.86 -14.88 -13.62
C GLU A 554 -37.68 -14.26 -12.85
N ASP A 555 -37.45 -12.97 -12.99
CA ASP A 555 -36.38 -12.22 -12.32
C ASP A 555 -36.65 -12.08 -10.82
N LEU A 556 -37.90 -11.84 -10.41
CA LEU A 556 -38.30 -11.87 -9.00
C LEU A 556 -38.00 -13.24 -8.38
N TRP A 557 -38.39 -14.33 -9.07
CA TRP A 557 -38.09 -15.68 -8.62
C TRP A 557 -36.58 -15.92 -8.47
N HIS A 558 -35.81 -15.45 -9.45
CA HIS A 558 -34.36 -15.56 -9.46
C HIS A 558 -33.73 -14.81 -8.27
N ASN A 559 -34.12 -13.55 -8.05
CA ASN A 559 -33.65 -12.73 -6.95
C ASN A 559 -33.93 -13.37 -5.59
N VAL A 560 -35.13 -13.92 -5.40
CA VAL A 560 -35.49 -14.66 -4.19
C VAL A 560 -34.62 -15.90 -4.02
N THR A 561 -34.42 -16.68 -5.09
CA THR A 561 -33.62 -17.90 -5.06
C THR A 561 -32.17 -17.61 -4.68
N LEU A 562 -31.54 -16.60 -5.29
CA LEU A 562 -30.16 -16.21 -4.95
C LEU A 562 -30.05 -15.59 -3.56
N SER A 563 -31.09 -14.86 -3.12
CA SER A 563 -31.13 -14.29 -1.76
C SER A 563 -31.15 -15.37 -0.66
N THR A 564 -31.48 -16.63 -0.98
CA THR A 564 -31.34 -17.73 -0.01
C THR A 564 -29.89 -17.91 0.46
N LEU A 565 -28.91 -17.55 -0.36
CA LEU A 565 -27.47 -17.64 -0.06
C LEU A 565 -27.05 -16.68 1.06
N SER A 566 -27.71 -15.53 1.21
CA SER A 566 -27.40 -14.56 2.27
C SER A 566 -28.05 -14.93 3.61
N SER A 567 -29.05 -15.82 3.60
CA SER A 567 -29.71 -16.30 4.81
C SER A 567 -28.85 -17.29 5.57
N ARG A 568 -28.75 -17.12 6.89
CA ARG A 568 -28.10 -18.11 7.77
C ARG A 568 -28.91 -19.40 7.95
N VAL A 569 -30.21 -19.38 7.62
CA VAL A 569 -31.10 -20.55 7.70
C VAL A 569 -31.00 -21.36 6.43
N PHE A 570 -31.16 -20.71 5.27
CA PHE A 570 -31.22 -21.38 3.97
C PHE A 570 -29.83 -21.53 3.32
N GLY A 571 -28.91 -20.60 3.54
CA GLY A 571 -27.52 -20.63 3.06
C GLY A 571 -26.52 -21.23 4.06
N ARG A 572 -26.99 -22.07 5.00
CA ARG A 572 -26.14 -22.63 6.08
C ARG A 572 -25.10 -23.62 5.55
N LYS A 573 -25.42 -24.36 4.48
CA LYS A 573 -24.49 -25.31 3.85
C LYS A 573 -23.39 -24.50 3.16
N ARG A 574 -22.13 -24.85 3.40
CA ARG A 574 -20.98 -24.22 2.76
C ARG A 574 -20.31 -25.16 1.79
N THR A 575 -19.79 -24.61 0.70
CA THR A 575 -18.93 -25.31 -0.25
C THR A 575 -17.62 -24.55 -0.44
N SER A 576 -16.57 -25.27 -0.84
CA SER A 576 -15.30 -24.66 -1.20
C SER A 576 -15.30 -24.35 -2.69
N VAL A 577 -15.02 -23.10 -3.05
CA VAL A 577 -14.84 -22.66 -4.45
C VAL A 577 -13.47 -22.03 -4.62
N GLN A 578 -12.92 -22.13 -5.82
CA GLN A 578 -11.70 -21.40 -6.18
C GLN A 578 -12.07 -19.97 -6.52
N ALA A 579 -11.67 -19.02 -5.67
CA ALA A 579 -11.93 -17.60 -5.85
C ALA A 579 -10.67 -16.90 -6.38
N GLU A 580 -10.85 -16.06 -7.40
CA GLU A 580 -9.82 -15.15 -7.89
C GLU A 580 -9.80 -13.94 -6.96
N VAL A 581 -8.77 -13.82 -6.13
CA VAL A 581 -8.60 -12.74 -5.16
C VAL A 581 -7.61 -11.73 -5.69
N GLU A 582 -7.98 -10.45 -5.63
CA GLU A 582 -7.11 -9.34 -6.01
C GLU A 582 -6.56 -8.66 -4.76
N MET A 583 -5.24 -8.67 -4.59
CA MET A 583 -4.56 -8.02 -3.49
C MET A 583 -3.65 -6.90 -3.99
N THR A 584 -3.72 -5.74 -3.33
CA THR A 584 -2.77 -4.66 -3.58
C THR A 584 -1.45 -4.99 -2.87
N ARG A 585 -0.38 -5.14 -3.66
CA ARG A 585 0.98 -5.40 -3.16
C ARG A 585 1.94 -4.36 -3.71
N ASN A 586 3.02 -4.12 -2.97
CA ASN A 586 4.05 -3.18 -3.37
C ASN A 586 5.10 -3.89 -4.21
N PHE A 587 5.48 -3.31 -5.35
CA PHE A 587 6.50 -3.83 -6.25
C PHE A 587 7.60 -2.79 -6.48
N TYR A 588 8.83 -3.25 -6.64
CA TYR A 588 9.94 -2.37 -7.04
C TYR A 588 9.80 -1.97 -8.52
N SER A 589 9.97 -0.67 -8.77
CA SER A 589 10.02 -0.07 -10.11
C SER A 589 11.35 0.65 -10.29
N TYR A 590 12.18 0.13 -11.19
CA TYR A 590 13.50 0.66 -11.49
C TYR A 590 13.54 1.42 -12.81
N GLU A 591 13.95 2.69 -12.77
CA GLU A 591 14.12 3.54 -13.95
C GLU A 591 15.57 3.52 -14.46
N ALA A 592 15.89 2.58 -15.34
CA ALA A 592 17.26 2.36 -15.81
C ALA A 592 17.84 3.53 -16.61
N VAL A 593 16.99 4.27 -17.34
CA VAL A 593 17.41 5.37 -18.21
C VAL A 593 18.00 6.51 -17.38
N LEU A 594 17.32 6.91 -16.30
CA LEU A 594 17.79 8.00 -15.43
C LEU A 594 19.11 7.66 -14.74
N LEU A 595 19.28 6.40 -14.30
CA LEU A 595 20.53 5.95 -13.67
C LEU A 595 21.70 6.05 -14.65
N TRP A 596 21.54 5.53 -15.87
CA TRP A 596 22.59 5.58 -16.88
C TRP A 596 22.86 6.99 -17.41
N GLN A 597 21.85 7.86 -17.52
CA GLN A 597 22.07 9.26 -17.86
C GLN A 597 22.96 9.96 -16.82
N ALA A 598 22.68 9.79 -15.53
CA ALA A 598 23.49 10.39 -14.47
C ALA A 598 24.93 9.85 -14.46
N TYR A 599 25.10 8.52 -14.53
CA TYR A 599 26.44 7.91 -14.52
C TYR A 599 27.23 8.17 -15.80
N SER A 600 26.62 8.12 -16.98
CA SER A 600 27.33 8.31 -18.25
C SER A 600 27.95 9.70 -18.35
N VAL A 601 27.24 10.75 -17.95
CA VAL A 601 27.76 12.12 -17.93
C VAL A 601 28.98 12.23 -17.01
N ALA A 602 28.92 11.67 -15.80
CA ALA A 602 30.05 11.70 -14.88
C ALA A 602 31.23 10.83 -15.33
N ILE A 603 30.98 9.63 -15.86
CA ILE A 603 32.03 8.73 -16.35
C ILE A 603 32.76 9.36 -17.54
N VAL A 604 32.03 9.96 -18.49
CA VAL A 604 32.64 10.65 -19.64
C VAL A 604 33.46 11.86 -19.19
N ALA A 605 32.93 12.68 -18.28
CA ALA A 605 33.67 13.82 -17.73
C ALA A 605 34.94 13.37 -16.97
N ALA A 606 34.84 12.31 -16.16
CA ALA A 606 35.96 11.72 -15.46
C ALA A 606 37.00 11.14 -16.43
N LEU A 607 36.57 10.44 -17.48
CA LEU A 607 37.45 9.87 -18.50
C LEU A 607 38.29 10.96 -19.19
N VAL A 608 37.67 12.08 -19.57
CA VAL A 608 38.38 13.24 -20.14
C VAL A 608 39.43 13.77 -19.16
N CYS A 609 39.07 13.93 -17.89
CA CYS A 609 40.00 14.37 -16.85
C CYS A 609 41.17 13.40 -16.66
N VAL A 610 40.90 12.09 -16.66
CA VAL A 610 41.90 11.02 -16.54
C VAL A 610 42.87 11.06 -17.73
N VAL A 611 42.37 11.22 -18.97
CA VAL A 611 43.22 11.36 -20.17
C VAL A 611 44.11 12.60 -20.07
N VAL A 612 43.58 13.74 -19.62
CA VAL A 612 44.38 14.96 -19.39
C VAL A 612 45.44 14.74 -18.31
N GLY A 613 45.10 14.02 -17.23
CA GLY A 613 46.03 13.66 -16.15
C GLY A 613 47.16 12.76 -16.64
N MET A 614 46.83 11.71 -17.40
CA MET A 614 47.81 10.78 -18.00
C MET A 614 48.74 11.52 -18.96
N HIS A 615 48.20 12.35 -19.85
CA HIS A 615 49.02 13.18 -20.73
C HIS A 615 49.93 14.14 -19.95
N SER A 616 49.44 14.70 -18.83
CA SER A 616 50.21 15.60 -17.98
C SER A 616 51.34 14.88 -17.24
N TYR A 617 51.11 13.65 -16.78
CA TYR A 617 52.15 12.79 -16.21
C TYR A 617 53.27 12.50 -17.22
N VAL A 618 52.91 12.09 -18.44
CA VAL A 618 53.88 11.83 -19.54
C VAL A 618 54.67 13.09 -19.93
N ALA A 619 54.05 14.26 -19.81
CA ALA A 619 54.69 15.55 -20.07
C ALA A 619 55.63 16.01 -18.94
N ASN A 620 55.32 15.69 -17.68
CA ASN A 620 56.17 16.05 -16.54
C ASN A 620 57.36 15.11 -16.36
N GLY A 621 57.19 13.81 -16.62
CA GLY A 621 58.25 12.80 -16.51
C GLY A 621 58.56 12.34 -15.08
N TYR A 622 57.85 12.85 -14.06
CA TYR A 622 57.94 12.42 -12.67
C TYR A 622 56.55 12.42 -12.02
N SER A 623 56.42 11.72 -10.89
CA SER A 623 55.18 11.68 -10.10
C SER A 623 55.01 12.96 -9.30
N ALA A 624 54.06 13.80 -9.68
CA ALA A 624 53.76 15.00 -8.92
C ALA A 624 52.74 14.71 -7.80
N SER A 625 52.97 15.22 -6.59
CA SER A 625 52.07 15.07 -5.45
C SER A 625 51.90 16.38 -4.68
N ASN A 626 50.78 16.52 -3.99
CA ASN A 626 50.51 17.64 -3.07
C ASN A 626 50.80 17.27 -1.62
N SER A 627 51.66 16.27 -1.39
CA SER A 627 52.09 15.90 -0.04
C SER A 627 52.95 17.02 0.56
N PHE A 628 52.91 17.14 1.89
CA PHE A 628 53.72 18.11 2.62
C PHE A 628 55.21 18.04 2.22
N SER A 629 55.74 16.83 2.04
CA SER A 629 57.11 16.62 1.57
C SER A 629 57.41 17.27 0.22
N THR A 630 56.49 17.17 -0.75
CA THR A 630 56.67 17.74 -2.08
C THR A 630 56.54 19.25 -2.06
N ILE A 631 55.63 19.78 -1.24
CA ILE A 631 55.49 21.23 -1.04
C ILE A 631 56.75 21.78 -0.36
N LEU A 632 57.23 21.15 0.71
CA LEU A 632 58.45 21.55 1.44
C LEU A 632 59.68 21.58 0.53
N LEU A 633 59.86 20.55 -0.31
CA LEU A 633 60.94 20.51 -1.28
C LEU A 633 60.77 21.59 -2.37
N ALA A 634 59.54 21.79 -2.84
CA ALA A 634 59.25 22.79 -3.86
C ALA A 634 59.40 24.24 -3.34
N THR A 635 59.30 24.49 -2.04
CA THR A 635 59.45 25.84 -1.46
C THR A 635 60.84 26.14 -0.93
N ARG A 636 61.79 25.20 -1.00
CA ARG A 636 63.14 25.38 -0.46
C ARG A 636 64.00 26.19 -1.43
N ASN A 637 63.88 27.52 -1.42
CA ASN A 637 64.69 28.41 -2.24
C ASN A 637 65.03 29.71 -1.46
N PRO A 638 66.31 30.11 -1.34
CA PRO A 638 66.70 31.35 -0.66
C PRO A 638 66.04 32.62 -1.24
N ASP A 639 65.63 32.61 -2.52
CA ASP A 639 64.89 33.73 -3.12
C ASP A 639 63.52 33.95 -2.46
N LEU A 640 62.89 32.87 -1.98
CA LEU A 640 61.60 32.94 -1.28
C LEU A 640 61.77 33.54 0.12
N ASP A 641 62.90 33.29 0.78
CA ASP A 641 63.21 33.86 2.10
C ASP A 641 63.30 35.40 2.04
N CYS A 642 63.88 35.93 0.95
CA CYS A 642 63.94 37.37 0.70
C CYS A 642 62.55 37.97 0.43
N LEU A 643 61.67 37.26 -0.29
CA LEU A 643 60.30 37.69 -0.57
C LEU A 643 59.42 37.74 0.67
N LEU A 644 59.62 36.85 1.64
CA LEU A 644 58.90 36.82 2.91
C LEU A 644 59.23 38.03 3.80
N SER A 645 60.39 38.66 3.60
CA SER A 645 60.82 39.87 4.33
C SER A 645 60.16 41.16 3.81
N GLY A 646 59.55 41.13 2.61
CA GLY A 646 58.95 42.30 1.95
C GLY A 646 57.43 42.42 2.07
N LYS A 647 56.89 43.65 2.06
CA LYS A 647 55.43 43.94 2.15
C LYS A 647 54.59 43.54 0.93
N ASP A 648 55.21 43.12 -0.19
CA ASP A 648 54.53 42.85 -1.48
C ASP A 648 54.51 41.37 -1.91
N ALA A 649 54.74 40.43 -0.98
CA ALA A 649 54.85 38.99 -1.27
C ALA A 649 53.67 38.41 -2.08
N ALA A 650 52.44 38.88 -1.87
CA ALA A 650 51.24 38.41 -2.57
C ALA A 650 51.23 38.68 -4.08
N ARG A 651 51.96 39.72 -4.54
CA ARG A 651 52.03 40.13 -5.95
C ARG A 651 53.22 39.52 -6.70
N ALA A 652 54.16 38.91 -5.98
CA ALA A 652 55.33 38.29 -6.56
C ALA A 652 54.94 37.16 -7.52
N ARG A 653 55.57 37.13 -8.71
CA ARG A 653 55.36 36.10 -9.71
C ARG A 653 56.39 34.99 -9.53
N LEU A 654 55.92 33.81 -9.19
CA LEU A 654 56.70 32.60 -8.97
C LEU A 654 56.56 31.64 -10.15
N ARG A 655 57.61 30.87 -10.41
CA ARG A 655 57.63 29.78 -11.40
C ARG A 655 58.34 28.57 -10.80
N TYR A 656 57.87 27.37 -11.14
CA TYR A 656 58.53 26.12 -10.75
C TYR A 656 59.55 25.70 -11.81
N GLY A 657 60.81 25.43 -11.41
CA GLY A 657 61.88 25.04 -12.32
C GLY A 657 63.17 24.71 -11.58
N VAL A 658 64.28 24.57 -12.31
CA VAL A 658 65.59 24.30 -11.71
C VAL A 658 66.18 25.61 -11.22
N VAL A 659 66.60 25.65 -9.96
CA VAL A 659 67.25 26.80 -9.34
C VAL A 659 68.76 26.58 -9.42
N ALA A 660 69.49 27.55 -9.97
CA ALA A 660 70.95 27.48 -10.09
C ALA A 660 71.62 27.70 -8.72
N LYS A 661 72.85 27.17 -8.56
CA LYS A 661 73.66 27.34 -7.35
C LYS A 661 73.78 28.80 -6.92
N SER A 662 73.71 29.03 -5.60
CA SER A 662 74.13 30.29 -4.98
C SER A 662 75.63 30.55 -5.26
N ALA A 663 76.03 31.82 -5.28
CA ALA A 663 77.38 32.29 -5.59
C ALA A 663 78.51 31.68 -4.71
N ASP A 664 78.15 31.05 -3.59
CA ASP A 664 79.07 30.44 -2.61
C ASP A 664 79.38 28.94 -2.88
N GLY A 665 78.87 28.35 -3.96
CA GLY A 665 79.30 27.03 -4.45
C GLY A 665 78.77 25.78 -3.71
N GLU A 666 78.17 25.92 -2.53
CA GLU A 666 77.52 24.82 -1.80
C GLU A 666 76.00 24.74 -2.10
N GLY A 667 75.61 23.75 -2.91
CA GLY A 667 74.20 23.43 -3.16
C GLY A 667 74.03 22.42 -4.30
N LEU A 668 73.10 21.47 -4.17
CA LEU A 668 72.71 20.56 -5.26
C LEU A 668 71.64 21.22 -6.13
N ASP A 669 71.75 21.04 -7.46
CA ASP A 669 70.71 21.44 -8.41
C ASP A 669 69.40 20.73 -8.05
N HIS A 670 68.38 21.49 -7.66
CA HIS A 670 67.08 20.94 -7.31
C HIS A 670 65.94 21.82 -7.85
N ALA A 671 64.76 21.22 -8.00
CA ALA A 671 63.61 21.91 -8.56
C ALA A 671 62.76 22.55 -7.45
N ALA A 672 62.68 23.88 -7.47
CA ALA A 672 61.93 24.67 -6.50
C ALA A 672 61.18 25.83 -7.18
N PHE A 673 60.28 26.46 -6.44
CA PHE A 673 59.66 27.72 -6.81
C PHE A 673 60.68 28.85 -6.62
N GLY A 674 60.71 29.78 -7.57
CA GLY A 674 61.54 30.99 -7.47
C GLY A 674 61.01 32.11 -8.34
N LEU A 675 61.68 33.25 -8.29
CA LEU A 675 61.34 34.42 -9.11
C LEU A 675 61.58 34.10 -10.60
N VAL A 676 60.80 34.74 -11.47
CA VAL A 676 60.87 34.48 -12.93
C VAL A 676 62.28 34.68 -13.51
N GLN A 677 63.10 35.52 -12.87
CA GLN A 677 64.45 35.86 -13.31
C GLN A 677 65.52 34.86 -12.84
N THR A 678 65.26 34.11 -11.76
CA THR A 678 66.26 33.23 -11.10
C THR A 678 66.04 31.75 -11.39
N VAL A 679 64.94 31.41 -12.08
CA VAL A 679 64.55 30.03 -12.37
C VAL A 679 64.59 29.75 -13.87
N GLU A 680 65.40 28.78 -14.28
CA GLU A 680 65.41 28.33 -15.67
C GLU A 680 64.27 27.35 -15.97
N PRO A 681 63.63 27.46 -17.15
CA PRO A 681 62.62 26.50 -17.59
C PRO A 681 63.26 25.14 -17.88
N SER A 682 63.17 24.22 -16.92
CA SER A 682 63.67 22.85 -17.09
C SER A 682 62.92 22.07 -18.18
N GLY A 683 63.67 21.36 -19.03
CA GLY A 683 63.22 20.49 -20.10
C GLY A 683 62.90 19.06 -19.64
N ARG A 684 62.40 18.22 -20.57
CA ARG A 684 61.92 16.86 -20.27
C ARG A 684 63.09 15.98 -19.80
N GLY A 685 63.18 15.69 -18.51
CA GLY A 685 64.18 14.79 -17.92
C GLY A 685 65.25 15.45 -17.03
N ASP A 686 65.26 16.78 -16.86
CA ASP A 686 66.35 17.47 -16.17
C ASP A 686 66.22 17.52 -14.63
N ILE A 687 65.14 16.98 -14.07
CA ILE A 687 64.91 16.93 -12.62
C ILE A 687 65.18 15.49 -12.18
N LYS A 688 66.40 15.22 -11.70
CA LYS A 688 66.70 13.98 -10.98
C LYS A 688 66.08 14.11 -9.58
N SER A 689 65.22 13.16 -9.24
CA SER A 689 64.58 13.03 -7.92
C SER A 689 65.62 12.79 -6.82
#